data_AF-A0A3D6B0Z6-F1
#
_entry.id   AF-A0A3D6B0Z6-F1
#
_cell.length_a   1.000
_cell.length_b   1.000
_cell.length_c   1.000
_cell.angle_alpha   90.00
_cell.angle_beta   90.00
_cell.angle_gamma   90.00
#
_symmetry.space_group_name_H-M   'P 1'
#
loop_
_entity.id
_entity.type
_entity.pdbx_description
1 polymer ?
#
loop_
_entity_poly.entity_id
_entity_poly.type
_entity_poly.pdbx_seq_one_letter_code
_entity_poly.pdbx_strand_id
1 'polypeptide(L)'
;MIKYVIKRDGRKVEFNNQKIVAAILKAMNVTEDGEDIILAAKIADTISRKHCEEMSVEDIQDCVEMELMKSPRKEVAKRYIAYRNQRNLARKAKTTEIFQEIIDAQANDITRENANMNADTPAGMMMKFASEATKPYVDECLLAEDVREAVVGGYIHIHDKDYYPTKSLTCLQHPLDLVLEHGLKAGHGESRPAKRIETASVLACISMETVQNEMHGGQAIPAFDFYLAPFVRKTFREELRKLGEYDNTDYSYLNDVELTDYLKRDLTGLVGDERVIQQCVNQTVSRVHQSMEAFVHNMNTIHSRGGNQVVFSSINYGTDTSAEGRCVIREILNTTYEGVGNGSTAIFPIQIWKKKRGVSYLPEDPNYDLYKYACKVTARRFFPNFLNLDATYNQDADWDPQDPKRYVHEVATMGCRTRVFDNKFGPRTSIGRGNLSFTTINIVRLAIECMGIENKEERIATFMSRLDWALDISAKQLNDRFNFQKTALKKQFPLLMNGLWMGSEKLGPNDTIESVINQGTLSIGFIGLAECLIALIGHHHGESEEAQELGLRIVKHMRERINGYSESYQHNFSLFATPAEGLSGKFTRMDKKQFGVIKGVTDKDYYTNSSHIPVYFHCTPEHKAKIEGPYHKYENAGHIFYVEIDGDATHNPQAIMHIVDLIDKYNIGYGSVNHNRNRCLDCGYEDASEDLKECPHCHSTNIDTLQRITGYLVGTTNRWNSGKLAELKDRVVHK
;
A
#
# COMPACT_ATOMS: atom_id res chain seq x y z
N MET A 1 27.06 -33.91 -24.71
CA MET A 1 27.37 -32.86 -23.74
C MET A 1 26.10 -32.14 -23.39
N ILE A 2 25.90 -31.89 -22.10
CA ILE A 2 24.74 -31.20 -21.58
C ILE A 2 24.81 -29.74 -22.02
N LYS A 3 23.78 -29.28 -22.74
CA LYS A 3 23.69 -27.88 -23.17
C LYS A 3 22.83 -27.08 -22.19
N TYR A 4 21.77 -27.69 -21.67
CA TYR A 4 20.80 -27.00 -20.84
C TYR A 4 20.44 -27.75 -19.57
N VAL A 5 20.09 -26.98 -18.53
CA VAL A 5 19.58 -27.50 -17.26
C VAL A 5 18.13 -27.07 -17.09
N ILE A 6 17.26 -28.04 -16.81
CA ILE A 6 15.87 -27.80 -16.43
C ILE A 6 15.84 -27.53 -14.92
N LYS A 7 15.54 -26.30 -14.55
CA LYS A 7 15.36 -25.87 -13.16
C LYS A 7 14.08 -26.49 -12.56
N ARG A 8 13.98 -26.49 -11.23
CA ARG A 8 12.80 -27.03 -10.51
C ARG A 8 11.48 -26.34 -10.85
N ASP A 9 11.55 -25.11 -11.38
CA ASP A 9 10.42 -24.33 -11.89
C ASP A 9 10.12 -24.58 -13.38
N GLY A 10 10.83 -25.51 -14.03
CA GLY A 10 10.70 -25.81 -15.45
C GLY A 10 11.49 -24.88 -16.38
N ARG A 11 12.16 -23.83 -15.88
CA ARG A 11 12.98 -22.95 -16.73
C ARG A 11 14.19 -23.69 -17.28
N LYS A 12 14.48 -23.47 -18.57
CA LYS A 12 15.65 -23.99 -19.28
C LYS A 12 16.76 -22.95 -19.25
N VAL A 13 17.88 -23.26 -18.61
CA VAL A 13 19.06 -22.37 -18.53
C VAL A 13 20.29 -23.05 -19.13
N GLU A 14 21.28 -22.27 -19.57
CA GLU A 14 22.55 -22.85 -20.04
C GLU A 14 23.27 -23.61 -18.92
N PHE A 15 23.88 -24.73 -19.28
CA PHE A 15 24.65 -25.55 -18.36
C PHE A 15 25.94 -24.82 -17.94
N ASN A 16 26.14 -24.69 -16.62
CA ASN A 16 27.36 -24.13 -16.05
C ASN A 16 27.97 -25.14 -15.06
N ASN A 17 29.13 -25.70 -15.43
CA ASN A 17 29.82 -26.72 -14.63
C ASN A 17 30.35 -26.17 -13.28
N GLN A 18 30.65 -24.87 -13.18
CA GLN A 18 31.18 -24.26 -11.96
C GLN A 18 30.18 -24.36 -10.81
N LYS A 19 28.88 -24.39 -11.10
CA LYS A 19 27.84 -24.58 -10.09
C LYS A 19 27.90 -25.96 -9.43
N ILE A 20 28.29 -26.99 -10.19
CA ILE A 20 28.51 -28.34 -9.67
C ILE A 20 29.76 -28.36 -8.79
N VAL A 21 30.86 -27.75 -9.27
CA VAL A 21 32.11 -27.63 -8.51
C VAL A 21 31.86 -26.94 -7.17
N ALA A 22 31.21 -25.77 -7.17
CA ALA A 22 30.91 -25.02 -5.94
C ALA A 22 30.04 -25.81 -4.96
N ALA A 23 29.07 -26.60 -5.45
CA ALA A 23 28.22 -27.42 -4.59
C ALA A 23 29.00 -28.57 -3.94
N ILE A 24 29.94 -29.19 -4.67
CA ILE A 24 30.82 -30.23 -4.14
C ILE A 24 31.79 -29.64 -3.12
N LEU A 25 32.42 -28.50 -3.42
CA LEU A 25 33.36 -27.82 -2.50
C LEU A 25 32.69 -27.42 -1.19
N LYS A 26 31.45 -26.90 -1.23
CA LYS A 26 30.67 -26.64 -0.01
C LYS A 26 30.46 -27.89 0.84
N ALA A 27 30.27 -29.06 0.22
CA ALA A 27 30.16 -30.33 0.95
C ALA A 27 31.52 -30.84 1.45
N MET A 28 32.62 -30.53 0.76
CA MET A 28 33.99 -30.87 1.18
C MET A 28 34.47 -30.04 2.37
N ASN A 29 34.12 -28.75 2.42
CA ASN A 29 34.53 -27.83 3.48
C ASN A 29 34.04 -28.24 4.89
N VAL A 30 33.05 -29.14 4.96
CA VAL A 30 32.55 -29.72 6.23
C VAL A 30 33.09 -31.13 6.51
N THR A 31 34.11 -31.57 5.78
CA THR A 31 34.83 -32.85 5.96
C THR A 31 36.26 -32.61 6.42
N GLU A 32 36.83 -33.56 7.17
CA GLU A 32 38.16 -33.43 7.79
C GLU A 32 39.28 -33.25 6.75
N ASP A 33 39.16 -33.89 5.59
CA ASP A 33 40.16 -33.88 4.52
C ASP A 33 40.09 -32.62 3.63
N GLY A 34 39.31 -31.60 4.02
CA GLY A 34 39.26 -30.29 3.35
C GLY A 34 38.79 -30.31 1.89
N GLU A 35 39.01 -29.21 1.18
CA GLU A 35 38.58 -29.04 -0.22
C GLU A 35 39.53 -29.73 -1.21
N ASP A 36 38.98 -30.52 -2.15
CA ASP A 36 39.69 -31.08 -3.31
C ASP A 36 39.09 -30.55 -4.60
N ILE A 37 39.66 -29.44 -5.07
CA ILE A 37 39.22 -28.73 -6.27
C ILE A 37 39.40 -29.58 -7.53
N ILE A 38 40.46 -30.41 -7.57
CA ILE A 38 40.77 -31.26 -8.73
C ILE A 38 39.69 -32.32 -8.89
N LEU A 39 39.33 -33.00 -7.79
CA LEU A 39 38.27 -33.99 -7.79
C LEU A 39 36.91 -33.37 -8.11
N ALA A 40 36.57 -32.22 -7.52
CA ALA A 40 35.32 -31.53 -7.80
C ALA A 40 35.19 -31.13 -9.28
N ALA A 41 36.27 -30.60 -9.88
CA ALA A 41 36.33 -30.27 -11.30
C ALA A 41 36.19 -31.51 -12.20
N LYS A 42 36.85 -32.62 -11.83
CA LYS A 42 36.79 -33.89 -12.56
C LYS A 42 35.38 -34.50 -12.56
N ILE A 43 34.68 -34.44 -11.42
CA ILE A 43 33.28 -34.89 -11.32
C ILE A 43 32.38 -34.01 -12.18
N ALA A 44 32.53 -32.68 -12.09
CA ALA A 44 31.74 -31.74 -12.89
C ALA A 44 31.95 -31.93 -14.41
N ASP A 45 33.18 -32.18 -14.86
CA ASP A 45 33.52 -32.49 -16.26
C ASP A 45 32.99 -33.86 -16.71
N THR A 46 32.99 -34.85 -15.82
CA THR A 46 32.39 -36.16 -16.10
C THR A 46 30.89 -36.04 -16.33
N ILE A 47 30.21 -35.24 -15.51
CA ILE A 47 28.76 -34.98 -15.64
C ILE A 47 28.46 -34.18 -16.91
N SER A 48 29.27 -33.18 -17.25
CA SER A 48 29.07 -32.34 -18.45
C SER A 48 29.14 -33.14 -19.76
N ARG A 49 29.95 -34.21 -19.78
CA ARG A 49 30.15 -35.08 -20.95
C ARG A 49 29.03 -36.09 -21.20
N LYS A 50 28.06 -36.24 -20.30
CA LYS A 50 26.91 -37.13 -20.55
C LYS A 50 26.19 -36.75 -21.87
N HIS A 51 25.76 -37.77 -22.61
CA HIS A 51 25.02 -37.61 -23.87
C HIS A 51 23.54 -37.33 -23.61
N CYS A 52 23.25 -36.18 -23.02
CA CYS A 52 21.91 -35.69 -22.78
C CYS A 52 21.89 -34.20 -23.10
N GLU A 53 20.96 -33.72 -23.93
CA GLU A 53 20.93 -32.30 -24.31
C GLU A 53 20.37 -31.41 -23.19
N GLU A 54 19.45 -31.96 -22.39
CA GLU A 54 18.75 -31.30 -21.29
C GLU A 54 18.72 -32.20 -20.06
N MET A 55 19.01 -31.66 -18.88
CA MET A 55 19.02 -32.46 -17.64
C MET A 55 18.39 -31.67 -16.49
N SER A 56 17.55 -32.30 -15.68
CA SER A 56 16.95 -31.60 -14.54
C SER A 56 17.95 -31.40 -13.41
N VAL A 57 17.70 -30.41 -12.53
CA VAL A 57 18.53 -30.21 -11.33
C VAL A 57 18.61 -31.49 -10.48
N GLU A 58 17.52 -32.24 -10.35
CA GLU A 58 17.51 -33.50 -9.58
C GLU A 58 18.42 -34.54 -10.23
N ASP A 59 18.35 -34.70 -11.56
CA ASP A 59 19.22 -35.63 -12.29
C ASP A 59 20.71 -35.25 -12.17
N ILE A 60 21.01 -33.94 -12.13
CA ILE A 60 22.38 -33.45 -11.86
C ILE A 60 22.81 -33.84 -10.46
N GLN A 61 21.96 -33.63 -9.46
CA GLN A 61 22.26 -33.98 -8.08
C GLN A 61 22.46 -35.48 -7.92
N ASP A 62 21.63 -36.30 -8.54
CA ASP A 62 21.76 -37.76 -8.55
C ASP A 62 23.08 -38.19 -9.21
N CYS A 63 23.48 -37.53 -10.30
CA CYS A 63 24.77 -37.77 -10.94
C CYS A 63 25.95 -37.37 -10.03
N VAL A 64 25.87 -36.23 -9.34
CA VAL A 64 26.90 -35.80 -8.39
C VAL A 64 27.03 -36.80 -7.25
N GLU A 65 25.91 -37.28 -6.70
CA GLU A 65 25.90 -38.30 -5.66
C GLU A 65 26.56 -39.60 -6.13
N MET A 66 26.20 -40.09 -7.32
CA MET A 66 26.80 -41.29 -7.89
C MET A 66 28.31 -41.15 -8.11
N GLU A 67 28.77 -40.04 -8.68
CA GLU A 67 30.19 -39.83 -8.94
C GLU A 67 31.01 -39.61 -7.66
N LEU A 68 30.45 -38.92 -6.65
CA LEU A 68 31.07 -38.82 -5.33
C LEU A 68 31.15 -40.18 -4.64
N MET A 69 30.13 -41.02 -4.75
CA MET A 69 30.11 -42.38 -4.19
C MET A 69 31.14 -43.32 -4.87
N LYS A 70 31.46 -43.07 -6.15
CA LYS A 70 32.54 -43.77 -6.87
C LYS A 70 33.94 -43.24 -6.54
N SER A 71 34.03 -42.03 -6.01
CA SER A 71 35.30 -41.40 -5.66
C SER A 71 35.89 -41.99 -4.36
N PRO A 72 37.19 -41.74 -4.08
CA PRO A 72 37.78 -42.06 -2.78
C PRO A 72 37.11 -41.30 -1.63
N ARG A 73 36.50 -40.14 -1.91
CA ARG A 73 35.91 -39.21 -0.94
C ARG A 73 34.45 -39.53 -0.61
N LYS A 74 34.18 -40.76 -0.14
CA LYS A 74 32.81 -41.24 0.19
C LYS A 74 32.16 -40.48 1.35
N GLU A 75 32.98 -39.93 2.23
CA GLU A 75 32.57 -39.03 3.31
C GLU A 75 31.95 -37.73 2.77
N VAL A 76 32.48 -37.17 1.68
CA VAL A 76 31.88 -36.02 0.98
C VAL A 76 30.51 -36.39 0.39
N ALA A 77 30.40 -37.59 -0.21
CA ALA A 77 29.12 -38.10 -0.73
C ALA A 77 28.05 -38.17 0.37
N LYS A 78 28.41 -38.73 1.54
CA LYS A 78 27.50 -38.77 2.71
C LYS A 78 27.07 -37.39 3.15
N ARG A 79 27.98 -36.41 3.21
CA ARG A 79 27.65 -35.01 3.58
C ARG A 79 26.74 -34.35 2.55
N TYR A 80 27.02 -34.55 1.26
CA TYR A 80 26.20 -34.00 0.18
C TYR A 80 24.77 -34.56 0.22
N ILE A 81 24.62 -35.89 0.33
CA ILE A 81 23.32 -36.58 0.44
C ILE A 81 22.59 -36.14 1.71
N ALA A 82 23.28 -36.12 2.85
CA ALA A 82 22.69 -35.70 4.12
C ALA A 82 22.20 -34.25 4.06
N TYR A 83 22.96 -33.34 3.45
CA TYR A 83 22.57 -31.95 3.27
C TYR A 83 21.35 -31.80 2.34
N ARG A 84 21.30 -32.54 1.22
CA ARG A 84 20.13 -32.59 0.32
C ARG A 84 18.89 -33.11 1.05
N ASN A 85 19.01 -34.24 1.75
CA ASN A 85 17.92 -34.85 2.52
C ASN A 85 17.47 -33.98 3.68
N GLN A 86 18.39 -33.38 4.43
CA GLN A 86 18.09 -32.46 5.52
C GLN A 86 17.36 -31.23 5.00
N ARG A 87 17.75 -30.69 3.83
CA ARG A 87 17.01 -29.60 3.18
C ARG A 87 15.61 -30.03 2.70
N ASN A 88 15.45 -31.24 2.19
CA ASN A 88 14.15 -31.77 1.77
C ASN A 88 13.23 -32.04 2.97
N LEU A 89 13.75 -32.62 4.05
CA LEU A 89 13.04 -32.90 5.30
C LEU A 89 12.70 -31.62 6.06
N ALA A 90 13.65 -30.69 6.23
CA ALA A 90 13.40 -29.42 6.89
C ALA A 90 12.34 -28.58 6.17
N ARG A 91 12.31 -28.64 4.83
CA ARG A 91 11.23 -28.03 4.04
C ARG A 91 9.88 -28.67 4.31
N LYS A 92 9.79 -30.01 4.25
CA LYS A 92 8.53 -30.73 4.52
C LYS A 92 8.05 -30.51 5.95
N ALA A 93 8.92 -30.64 6.95
CA ALA A 93 8.58 -30.48 8.36
C ALA A 93 8.09 -29.06 8.69
N LYS A 94 8.79 -28.03 8.19
CA LYS A 94 8.41 -26.63 8.42
C LYS A 94 7.08 -26.26 7.76
N THR A 95 6.82 -26.73 6.53
CA THR A 95 5.52 -26.49 5.88
C THR A 95 4.39 -27.19 6.64
N THR A 96 4.60 -28.43 7.09
CA THR A 96 3.59 -29.16 7.87
C THR A 96 3.30 -28.50 9.22
N GLU A 97 4.33 -28.01 9.93
CA GLU A 97 4.17 -27.31 11.21
C GLU A 97 3.37 -26.02 11.04
N ILE A 98 3.75 -25.16 10.07
CA ILE A 98 3.00 -23.93 9.77
C ILE A 98 1.56 -24.24 9.37
N PHE A 99 1.34 -25.30 8.59
CA PHE A 99 -0.01 -25.69 8.22
C PHE A 99 -0.83 -26.15 9.42
N GLN A 100 -0.22 -26.86 10.37
CA GLN A 100 -0.86 -27.24 11.61
C GLN A 100 -1.21 -26.01 12.47
N GLU A 101 -0.31 -25.03 12.59
CA GLU A 101 -0.60 -23.76 13.28
C GLU A 101 -1.80 -23.02 12.68
N ILE A 102 -1.94 -23.02 11.35
CA ILE A 102 -3.09 -22.45 10.64
C ILE A 102 -4.36 -23.24 10.94
N ILE A 103 -4.32 -24.58 10.88
CA ILE A 103 -5.46 -25.46 11.15
C ILE A 103 -5.96 -25.28 12.60
N ASP A 104 -5.03 -25.14 13.54
CA ASP A 104 -5.31 -24.97 14.96
C ASP A 104 -5.71 -23.53 15.32
N ALA A 105 -5.81 -22.62 14.34
CA ALA A 105 -6.11 -21.20 14.51
C ALA A 105 -5.23 -20.51 15.58
N GLN A 106 -3.93 -20.83 15.57
CA GLN A 106 -3.01 -20.28 16.55
C GLN A 106 -2.75 -18.79 16.30
N ALA A 107 -2.89 -17.98 17.35
CA ALA A 107 -2.59 -16.56 17.32
C ALA A 107 -1.06 -16.34 17.30
N ASN A 108 -0.51 -15.95 16.15
CA ASN A 108 0.92 -15.67 16.00
C ASN A 108 1.17 -14.59 14.93
N ASP A 109 2.43 -14.18 14.76
CA ASP A 109 2.80 -13.14 13.79
C ASP A 109 2.58 -13.56 12.32
N ILE A 110 2.47 -14.86 12.02
CA ILE A 110 2.16 -15.36 10.68
C ILE A 110 0.66 -15.19 10.40
N THR A 111 -0.20 -15.56 11.34
CA THR A 111 -1.66 -15.40 11.24
C THR A 111 -2.09 -13.94 11.35
N ARG A 112 -1.29 -13.07 11.99
CA ARG A 112 -1.54 -11.62 12.21
C ARG A 112 -0.63 -10.66 11.42
N GLU A 113 -0.11 -11.10 10.26
CA GLU A 113 0.76 -10.26 9.40
C GLU A 113 0.03 -9.02 8.80
N ASN A 114 -1.29 -9.13 8.60
CA ASN A 114 -2.15 -8.08 8.05
C ASN A 114 -3.44 -8.01 8.89
N ALA A 115 -3.66 -6.88 9.59
CA ALA A 115 -4.80 -6.72 10.50
C ALA A 115 -6.17 -6.68 9.78
N ASN A 116 -6.19 -6.40 8.48
CA ASN A 116 -7.40 -6.41 7.66
C ASN A 116 -7.81 -7.84 7.21
N MET A 117 -6.95 -8.84 7.40
CA MET A 117 -7.24 -10.23 6.99
C MET A 117 -7.58 -11.10 8.21
N ASN A 118 -8.69 -11.84 8.13
CA ASN A 118 -9.01 -12.86 9.14
C ASN A 118 -8.50 -14.23 8.68
N ALA A 119 -7.40 -14.71 9.28
CA ALA A 119 -6.79 -16.01 8.97
C ALA A 119 -7.58 -17.20 9.52
N ASP A 120 -8.51 -16.98 10.45
CA ASP A 120 -9.25 -18.05 11.16
C ASP A 120 -10.45 -18.57 10.35
N THR A 121 -10.88 -17.84 9.30
CA THR A 121 -11.97 -18.29 8.44
C THR A 121 -11.47 -19.34 7.45
N PRO A 122 -12.32 -20.26 6.97
CA PRO A 122 -11.89 -21.26 5.96
C PRO A 122 -11.24 -20.63 4.71
N ALA A 123 -11.75 -19.48 4.27
CA ALA A 123 -11.21 -18.77 3.13
C ALA A 123 -9.85 -18.09 3.47
N GLY A 124 -9.72 -17.55 4.69
CA GLY A 124 -8.46 -17.03 5.23
C GLY A 124 -7.38 -18.10 5.37
N MET A 125 -7.74 -19.28 5.87
CA MET A 125 -6.85 -20.44 5.97
C MET A 125 -6.35 -20.87 4.58
N MET A 126 -7.24 -20.99 3.60
CA MET A 126 -6.86 -21.32 2.21
C MET A 126 -5.86 -20.32 1.63
N MET A 127 -6.08 -19.02 1.86
CA MET A 127 -5.12 -17.99 1.44
C MET A 127 -3.79 -18.13 2.19
N LYS A 128 -3.80 -18.43 3.49
CA LYS A 128 -2.56 -18.62 4.26
C LYS A 128 -1.77 -19.84 3.83
N PHE A 129 -2.43 -20.98 3.53
CA PHE A 129 -1.76 -22.13 2.94
C PHE A 129 -1.09 -21.77 1.61
N ALA A 130 -1.80 -21.05 0.73
CA ALA A 130 -1.24 -20.60 -0.53
C ALA A 130 -0.06 -19.63 -0.33
N SER A 131 -0.18 -18.69 0.60
CA SER A 131 0.85 -17.69 0.92
C SER A 131 2.15 -18.35 1.44
N GLU A 132 2.03 -19.25 2.41
CA GLU A 132 3.20 -19.92 3.00
C GLU A 132 3.82 -20.96 2.08
N ALA A 133 3.04 -21.59 1.19
CA ALA A 133 3.56 -22.50 0.17
C ALA A 133 4.31 -21.79 -0.96
N THR A 134 3.92 -20.56 -1.32
CA THR A 134 4.50 -19.82 -2.45
C THR A 134 5.80 -19.09 -2.08
N LYS A 135 5.96 -18.62 -0.84
CA LYS A 135 7.18 -17.92 -0.39
C LYS A 135 8.49 -18.69 -0.67
N PRO A 136 8.60 -20.01 -0.38
CA PRO A 136 9.78 -20.80 -0.75
C PRO A 136 10.00 -20.95 -2.26
N TYR A 137 8.93 -21.07 -3.04
CA TYR A 137 9.02 -21.13 -4.50
C TYR A 137 9.67 -19.86 -5.04
N VAL A 138 9.30 -18.69 -4.53
CA VAL A 138 9.92 -17.42 -4.94
C VAL A 138 11.42 -17.42 -4.64
N ASP A 139 11.83 -17.85 -3.45
CA ASP A 139 13.25 -17.91 -3.07
C ASP A 139 14.07 -18.83 -3.98
N GLU A 140 13.53 -19.98 -4.33
CA GLU A 140 14.27 -21.00 -5.09
C GLU A 140 14.20 -20.78 -6.61
N CYS A 141 13.14 -20.15 -7.08
CA CYS A 141 12.79 -20.11 -8.50
C CYS A 141 12.74 -18.70 -9.09
N LEU A 142 12.38 -17.67 -8.33
CA LEU A 142 12.22 -16.33 -8.91
C LEU A 142 13.33 -15.36 -8.54
N LEU A 143 14.00 -15.56 -7.41
CA LEU A 143 15.08 -14.67 -6.97
C LEU A 143 16.44 -15.07 -7.55
N ALA A 144 17.21 -14.06 -7.94
CA ALA A 144 18.64 -14.22 -8.17
C ALA A 144 19.37 -14.50 -6.83
N GLU A 145 20.54 -15.13 -6.91
CA GLU A 145 21.26 -15.61 -5.72
C GLU A 145 21.68 -14.47 -4.79
N ASP A 146 22.21 -13.38 -5.36
CA ASP A 146 22.59 -12.15 -4.66
C ASP A 146 21.40 -11.49 -3.94
N VAL A 147 20.26 -11.42 -4.60
CA VAL A 147 19.00 -10.91 -4.03
C VAL A 147 18.52 -11.82 -2.90
N ARG A 148 18.59 -13.13 -3.09
CA ARG A 148 18.19 -14.12 -2.08
C ARG A 148 19.06 -14.02 -0.83
N GLU A 149 20.36 -13.83 -1.00
CA GLU A 149 21.31 -13.58 0.09
C GLU A 149 20.98 -12.28 0.83
N ALA A 150 20.64 -11.20 0.10
CA ALA A 150 20.24 -9.93 0.71
C ALA A 150 18.94 -10.05 1.53
N VAL A 151 17.96 -10.83 1.06
CA VAL A 151 16.71 -11.12 1.80
C VAL A 151 16.99 -11.96 3.04
N VAL A 152 17.73 -13.06 2.90
CA VAL A 152 18.07 -13.96 4.02
C VAL A 152 18.90 -13.22 5.07
N GLY A 153 19.80 -12.36 4.62
CA GLY A 153 20.60 -11.47 5.46
C GLY A 153 19.81 -10.31 6.07
N GLY A 154 18.52 -10.13 5.79
CA GLY A 154 17.73 -9.06 6.41
C GLY A 154 18.10 -7.64 5.96
N TYR A 155 18.79 -7.50 4.83
CA TYR A 155 19.14 -6.20 4.24
C TYR A 155 17.99 -5.58 3.46
N ILE A 156 17.17 -6.43 2.82
CA ILE A 156 16.00 -6.03 2.06
C ILE A 156 14.79 -6.91 2.40
N HIS A 157 13.60 -6.37 2.17
CA HIS A 157 12.34 -7.07 2.28
C HIS A 157 11.52 -6.87 1.01
N ILE A 158 11.22 -7.98 0.34
CA ILE A 158 10.34 -8.01 -0.82
C ILE A 158 8.90 -8.11 -0.31
N HIS A 159 8.09 -7.08 -0.55
CA HIS A 159 6.69 -7.05 -0.15
C HIS A 159 5.84 -7.95 -1.05
N ASP A 160 4.75 -8.48 -0.48
CA ASP A 160 3.77 -9.32 -1.17
C ASP A 160 4.44 -10.46 -1.95
N LYS A 161 5.47 -11.03 -1.31
CA LYS A 161 6.33 -12.05 -1.92
C LYS A 161 5.52 -13.27 -2.31
N ASP A 162 4.52 -13.64 -1.52
CA ASP A 162 3.55 -14.68 -1.79
C ASP A 162 2.75 -14.48 -3.08
N TYR A 163 2.47 -13.23 -3.45
CA TYR A 163 1.79 -12.91 -4.71
C TYR A 163 2.72 -12.88 -5.92
N TYR A 164 4.05 -12.82 -5.74
CA TYR A 164 5.01 -12.71 -6.84
C TYR A 164 4.77 -13.78 -7.94
N PRO A 165 4.58 -15.08 -7.66
CA PRO A 165 4.39 -16.10 -8.71
C PRO A 165 3.12 -15.90 -9.56
N THR A 166 2.11 -15.19 -9.03
CA THR A 166 0.85 -14.91 -9.74
C THR A 166 1.00 -13.88 -10.84
N LYS A 167 2.14 -13.16 -10.88
CA LYS A 167 2.38 -11.99 -11.75
C LYS A 167 1.41 -10.82 -11.51
N SER A 168 0.63 -10.85 -10.42
CA SER A 168 -0.27 -9.76 -10.08
C SER A 168 0.49 -8.46 -9.83
N LEU A 169 -0.21 -7.35 -10.07
CA LEU A 169 0.24 -5.99 -9.78
C LEU A 169 -0.25 -5.59 -8.38
N THR A 170 0.27 -4.48 -7.83
CA THR A 170 -0.02 -4.11 -6.44
C THR A 170 -1.25 -3.21 -6.30
N CYS A 171 -1.20 -1.94 -6.70
CA CYS A 171 -2.30 -0.98 -6.48
C CYS A 171 -2.81 -0.34 -7.77
N LEU A 172 -4.05 0.20 -7.79
CA LEU A 172 -4.62 0.92 -8.95
C LEU A 172 -5.43 2.16 -8.52
N GLN A 173 -5.24 3.25 -9.26
CA GLN A 173 -6.18 4.38 -9.31
C GLN A 173 -7.17 4.17 -10.47
N HIS A 174 -8.43 3.87 -10.14
CA HIS A 174 -9.46 3.50 -11.09
C HIS A 174 -9.87 4.69 -11.97
N PRO A 175 -9.82 4.56 -13.30
CA PRO A 175 -10.49 5.47 -14.23
C PRO A 175 -11.99 5.17 -14.20
N LEU A 176 -12.67 5.57 -13.12
CA LEU A 176 -14.05 5.18 -12.86
C LEU A 176 -15.01 5.77 -13.90
N ASP A 177 -14.71 6.93 -14.47
CA ASP A 177 -15.44 7.52 -15.60
C ASP A 177 -15.65 6.51 -16.73
N LEU A 178 -14.60 5.79 -17.14
CA LEU A 178 -14.71 4.77 -18.20
C LEU A 178 -15.70 3.66 -17.84
N VAL A 179 -15.69 3.20 -16.58
CA VAL A 179 -16.61 2.17 -16.09
C VAL A 179 -18.05 2.68 -16.07
N LEU A 180 -18.24 3.94 -15.66
CA LEU A 180 -19.56 4.52 -15.54
C LEU A 180 -20.18 4.86 -16.90
N GLU A 181 -19.38 5.25 -17.88
CA GLU A 181 -19.81 5.61 -19.24
C GLU A 181 -20.01 4.41 -20.15
N HIS A 182 -19.19 3.36 -20.01
CA HIS A 182 -19.22 2.19 -20.90
C HIS A 182 -19.78 0.93 -20.24
N GLY A 183 -19.99 0.95 -18.92
CA GLY A 183 -20.32 -0.23 -18.15
C GLY A 183 -19.07 -1.06 -17.83
N LEU A 184 -19.29 -2.28 -17.31
CA LEU A 184 -18.21 -3.16 -16.87
C LEU A 184 -18.27 -4.48 -17.63
N LYS A 185 -17.13 -4.96 -18.11
CA LYS A 185 -17.01 -6.29 -18.72
C LYS A 185 -15.89 -7.06 -18.02
N ALA A 186 -16.27 -8.12 -17.32
CA ALA A 186 -15.36 -9.03 -16.62
C ALA A 186 -15.67 -10.48 -17.02
N GLY A 187 -14.86 -11.04 -17.92
CA GLY A 187 -15.11 -12.36 -18.49
C GLY A 187 -16.44 -12.41 -19.26
N HIS A 188 -17.38 -13.24 -18.79
CA HIS A 188 -18.73 -13.36 -19.34
C HIS A 188 -19.75 -12.40 -18.70
N GLY A 189 -19.38 -11.73 -17.59
CA GLY A 189 -20.25 -10.76 -16.93
C GLY A 189 -20.18 -9.40 -17.62
N GLU A 190 -21.34 -8.84 -17.97
CA GLU A 190 -21.47 -7.51 -18.56
C GLU A 190 -22.47 -6.67 -17.77
N SER A 191 -22.11 -5.41 -17.51
CA SER A 191 -22.98 -4.40 -16.93
C SER A 191 -23.14 -3.22 -17.89
N ARG A 192 -24.31 -2.60 -17.88
CA ARG A 192 -24.61 -1.42 -18.70
C ARG A 192 -24.05 -0.15 -18.05
N PRO A 193 -23.85 0.93 -18.83
CA PRO A 193 -23.50 2.24 -18.29
C PRO A 193 -24.46 2.71 -17.19
N ALA A 194 -23.93 3.47 -16.22
CA ALA A 194 -24.73 4.08 -15.18
C ALA A 194 -25.69 5.12 -15.77
N LYS A 195 -26.88 5.24 -15.17
CA LYS A 195 -27.92 6.20 -15.61
C LYS A 195 -28.29 7.23 -14.55
N ARG A 196 -27.89 6.99 -13.30
CA ARG A 196 -28.24 7.77 -12.10
C ARG A 196 -27.24 7.48 -10.98
N ILE A 197 -27.33 8.25 -9.89
CA ILE A 197 -26.36 8.20 -8.80
C ILE A 197 -26.28 6.82 -8.12
N GLU A 198 -27.40 6.12 -7.94
CA GLU A 198 -27.43 4.79 -7.29
C GLU A 198 -26.67 3.75 -8.11
N THR A 199 -26.88 3.75 -9.43
CA THR A 199 -26.17 2.82 -10.32
C THR A 199 -24.69 3.15 -10.41
N ALA A 200 -24.33 4.43 -10.28
CA ALA A 200 -22.95 4.87 -10.34
C ALA A 200 -22.18 4.46 -9.07
N SER A 201 -22.77 4.64 -7.88
CA SER A 201 -22.15 4.24 -6.62
C SER A 201 -21.95 2.71 -6.55
N VAL A 202 -22.93 1.93 -6.99
CA VAL A 202 -22.83 0.45 -7.02
C VAL A 202 -21.75 0.00 -7.99
N LEU A 203 -21.66 0.58 -9.20
CA LEU A 203 -20.59 0.24 -10.14
C LEU A 203 -19.20 0.62 -9.62
N ALA A 204 -19.08 1.69 -8.84
CA ALA A 204 -17.83 2.05 -8.17
C ALA A 204 -17.39 0.96 -7.17
N CYS A 205 -18.31 0.45 -6.34
CA CYS A 205 -18.03 -0.68 -5.45
C CYS A 205 -17.59 -1.93 -6.22
N ILE A 206 -18.36 -2.32 -7.25
CA ILE A 206 -18.08 -3.52 -8.05
C ILE A 206 -16.72 -3.41 -8.75
N SER A 207 -16.36 -2.22 -9.24
CA SER A 207 -15.06 -1.98 -9.87
C SER A 207 -13.91 -2.27 -8.91
N MET A 208 -13.93 -1.68 -7.71
CA MET A 208 -12.88 -1.91 -6.71
C MET A 208 -12.82 -3.36 -6.23
N GLU A 209 -13.98 -3.95 -5.91
CA GLU A 209 -14.07 -5.33 -5.44
C GLU A 209 -13.51 -6.31 -6.47
N THR A 210 -13.90 -6.14 -7.73
CA THR A 210 -13.51 -7.09 -8.77
C THR A 210 -12.02 -7.01 -9.05
N VAL A 211 -11.43 -5.81 -9.13
CA VAL A 211 -9.98 -5.62 -9.33
C VAL A 211 -9.16 -6.12 -8.14
N GLN A 212 -9.67 -6.04 -6.91
CA GLN A 212 -9.00 -6.62 -5.74
C GLN A 212 -8.80 -8.14 -5.85
N ASN A 213 -9.50 -8.85 -6.74
CA ASN A 213 -9.25 -10.27 -7.02
C ASN A 213 -8.12 -10.50 -8.02
N GLU A 214 -7.71 -9.47 -8.75
CA GLU A 214 -6.64 -9.49 -9.76
C GLU A 214 -5.34 -8.83 -9.24
N MET A 215 -5.43 -8.08 -8.14
CA MET A 215 -4.38 -7.29 -7.52
C MET A 215 -4.37 -7.45 -6.00
N HIS A 216 -3.19 -7.35 -5.36
CA HIS A 216 -3.04 -7.65 -3.94
C HIS A 216 -2.95 -6.41 -3.02
N GLY A 217 -2.79 -5.22 -3.59
CA GLY A 217 -2.69 -3.96 -2.87
C GLY A 217 -3.98 -3.14 -2.89
N GLY A 218 -3.84 -1.84 -2.58
CA GLY A 218 -4.96 -0.91 -2.44
C GLY A 218 -5.60 -0.49 -3.76
N GLN A 219 -6.93 -0.37 -3.74
CA GLN A 219 -7.76 0.09 -4.85
C GLN A 219 -8.27 1.50 -4.55
N ALA A 220 -8.14 2.45 -5.46
CA ALA A 220 -8.52 3.83 -5.17
C ALA A 220 -9.24 4.52 -6.33
N ILE A 221 -10.06 5.52 -6.01
CA ILE A 221 -10.62 6.46 -7.00
C ILE A 221 -9.94 7.82 -6.82
N PRO A 222 -9.30 8.38 -7.86
CA PRO A 222 -8.53 9.62 -7.78
C PRO A 222 -9.38 10.92 -7.81
N ALA A 223 -10.63 10.84 -8.28
CA ALA A 223 -11.50 12.00 -8.49
C ALA A 223 -12.99 11.64 -8.27
N PHE A 224 -13.31 11.17 -7.06
CA PHE A 224 -14.61 10.57 -6.75
C PHE A 224 -15.78 11.55 -6.95
N ASP A 225 -15.58 12.80 -6.54
CA ASP A 225 -16.50 13.92 -6.75
C ASP A 225 -16.79 14.18 -8.23
N PHE A 226 -15.74 14.33 -9.05
CA PHE A 226 -15.88 14.56 -10.49
C PHE A 226 -16.56 13.40 -11.22
N TYR A 227 -16.22 12.16 -10.88
CA TYR A 227 -16.77 10.99 -11.58
C TYR A 227 -18.26 10.77 -11.28
N LEU A 228 -18.72 11.14 -10.08
CA LEU A 228 -20.12 10.99 -9.71
C LEU A 228 -20.99 12.21 -10.04
N ALA A 229 -20.40 13.41 -10.18
CA ALA A 229 -21.13 14.64 -10.48
C ALA A 229 -22.10 14.54 -11.68
N PRO A 230 -21.72 13.98 -12.86
CA PRO A 230 -22.65 13.84 -13.98
C PRO A 230 -23.91 13.02 -13.65
N PHE A 231 -23.82 12.10 -12.69
CA PHE A 231 -24.92 11.23 -12.28
C PHE A 231 -25.85 11.90 -11.27
N VAL A 232 -25.41 12.95 -10.57
CA VAL A 232 -26.29 13.83 -9.80
C VAL A 232 -27.21 14.60 -10.76
N ARG A 233 -26.66 15.23 -11.82
CA ARG A 233 -27.47 15.92 -12.83
C ARG A 233 -28.44 14.98 -13.53
N LYS A 234 -28.01 13.77 -13.92
CA LYS A 234 -28.93 12.76 -14.51
C LYS A 234 -30.06 12.38 -13.55
N THR A 235 -29.77 12.29 -12.25
CA THR A 235 -30.77 12.01 -11.21
C THR A 235 -31.76 13.17 -11.09
N PHE A 236 -31.30 14.41 -11.10
CA PHE A 236 -32.16 15.60 -11.10
C PHE A 236 -33.10 15.66 -12.31
N ARG A 237 -32.59 15.40 -13.52
CA ARG A 237 -33.41 15.31 -14.74
C ARG A 237 -34.43 14.17 -14.66
N GLU A 238 -34.11 13.07 -13.98
CA GLU A 238 -35.04 11.97 -13.74
C GLU A 238 -36.17 12.41 -12.79
N GLU A 239 -35.86 13.16 -11.73
CA GLU A 239 -36.87 13.69 -10.80
C GLU A 239 -37.79 14.73 -11.44
N LEU A 240 -37.25 15.61 -12.31
CA LEU A 240 -38.08 16.54 -13.10
C LEU A 240 -39.07 15.78 -13.99
N ARG A 241 -38.60 14.72 -14.68
CA ARG A 241 -39.46 13.90 -15.53
C ARG A 241 -40.56 13.20 -14.73
N LYS A 242 -40.23 12.60 -13.59
CA LYS A 242 -41.22 11.93 -12.72
C LYS A 242 -42.28 12.91 -12.23
N LEU A 243 -41.87 14.12 -11.83
CA LEU A 243 -42.80 15.14 -11.39
C LEU A 243 -43.70 15.61 -12.53
N GLY A 244 -43.14 15.82 -13.72
CA GLY A 244 -43.88 16.16 -14.93
C GLY A 244 -44.88 15.08 -15.38
N GLU A 245 -44.53 13.81 -15.24
CA GLU A 245 -45.45 12.68 -15.46
C GLU A 245 -46.60 12.69 -14.45
N TYR A 246 -46.34 13.11 -13.20
CA TYR A 246 -47.34 13.15 -12.14
C TYR A 246 -48.34 14.30 -12.31
N ASP A 247 -47.88 15.50 -12.68
CA ASP A 247 -48.73 16.68 -12.85
C ASP A 247 -49.12 16.98 -14.31
N ASN A 248 -48.71 16.12 -15.24
CA ASN A 248 -48.94 16.25 -16.69
C ASN A 248 -48.38 17.56 -17.28
N THR A 249 -47.20 17.99 -16.82
CA THR A 249 -46.46 19.17 -17.28
C THR A 249 -45.10 18.78 -17.85
N ASP A 250 -44.68 19.40 -18.96
CA ASP A 250 -43.34 19.17 -19.51
C ASP A 250 -42.32 20.13 -18.88
N TYR A 251 -41.51 19.63 -17.95
CA TYR A 251 -40.41 20.38 -17.33
C TYR A 251 -39.06 20.20 -18.05
N SER A 252 -39.03 19.73 -19.30
CA SER A 252 -37.79 19.48 -20.04
C SER A 252 -36.90 20.72 -20.19
N TYR A 253 -37.49 21.92 -20.22
CA TYR A 253 -36.78 23.20 -20.25
C TYR A 253 -35.97 23.51 -18.97
N LEU A 254 -36.25 22.79 -17.86
CA LEU A 254 -35.53 22.91 -16.58
C LEU A 254 -34.39 21.90 -16.43
N ASN A 255 -34.20 20.96 -17.38
CA ASN A 255 -33.18 19.90 -17.27
C ASN A 255 -31.76 20.43 -17.02
N ASP A 256 -31.46 21.58 -17.62
CA ASP A 256 -30.14 22.21 -17.63
C ASP A 256 -30.15 23.56 -16.91
N VAL A 257 -31.12 23.77 -16.00
CA VAL A 257 -31.13 24.95 -15.13
C VAL A 257 -29.81 25.03 -14.36
N GLU A 258 -29.21 26.22 -14.38
CA GLU A 258 -27.99 26.48 -13.64
C GLU A 258 -28.31 26.51 -12.14
N LEU A 259 -27.62 25.67 -11.38
CA LEU A 259 -27.74 25.59 -9.94
C LEU A 259 -26.41 25.98 -9.34
N THR A 260 -26.43 26.83 -8.32
CA THR A 260 -25.23 27.17 -7.56
C THR A 260 -24.85 26.04 -6.60
N ASP A 261 -25.84 25.29 -6.11
CA ASP A 261 -25.65 24.15 -5.22
C ASP A 261 -26.93 23.27 -5.15
N TYR A 262 -26.79 22.03 -4.70
CA TYR A 262 -27.90 21.14 -4.36
C TYR A 262 -28.09 21.13 -2.83
N LEU A 263 -28.92 22.04 -2.33
CA LEU A 263 -29.23 22.14 -0.91
C LEU A 263 -30.70 21.85 -0.64
N LYS A 264 -30.96 21.02 0.37
CA LYS A 264 -32.33 20.79 0.82
C LYS A 264 -32.90 22.07 1.44
N ARG A 265 -34.10 22.47 1.02
CA ARG A 265 -34.83 23.61 1.58
C ARG A 265 -36.32 23.29 1.71
N ASP A 266 -36.97 23.93 2.67
CA ASP A 266 -38.42 23.86 2.81
C ASP A 266 -39.11 24.45 1.57
N LEU A 267 -40.24 23.87 1.17
CA LEU A 267 -40.98 24.28 -0.03
C LEU A 267 -42.00 25.39 0.27
N THR A 268 -42.21 25.74 1.53
CA THR A 268 -43.20 26.74 1.95
C THR A 268 -42.88 28.09 1.32
N GLY A 269 -43.88 28.69 0.70
CA GLY A 269 -43.75 29.99 0.02
C GLY A 269 -43.18 29.92 -1.40
N LEU A 270 -42.63 28.79 -1.84
CA LEU A 270 -42.16 28.61 -3.22
C LEU A 270 -43.33 28.26 -4.14
N VAL A 271 -43.34 28.84 -5.34
CA VAL A 271 -44.36 28.61 -6.39
C VAL A 271 -43.72 28.46 -7.77
N GLY A 272 -44.46 27.91 -8.73
CA GLY A 272 -43.99 27.72 -10.12
C GLY A 272 -42.70 26.92 -10.21
N ASP A 273 -41.84 27.29 -11.16
CA ASP A 273 -40.58 26.61 -11.47
C ASP A 273 -39.64 26.55 -10.27
N GLU A 274 -39.62 27.60 -9.43
CA GLU A 274 -38.77 27.62 -8.23
C GLU A 274 -39.13 26.48 -7.27
N ARG A 275 -40.44 26.22 -7.07
CA ARG A 275 -40.92 25.10 -6.26
C ARG A 275 -40.57 23.76 -6.88
N VAL A 276 -40.75 23.63 -8.20
CA VAL A 276 -40.46 22.41 -8.97
C VAL A 276 -38.97 22.06 -8.86
N ILE A 277 -38.10 23.02 -9.16
CA ILE A 277 -36.64 22.88 -9.05
C ILE A 277 -36.27 22.48 -7.63
N GLN A 278 -36.76 23.19 -6.61
CA GLN A 278 -36.39 22.91 -5.22
C GLN A 278 -36.87 21.53 -4.76
N GLN A 279 -38.06 21.09 -5.17
CA GLN A 279 -38.56 19.74 -4.88
C GLN A 279 -37.65 18.68 -5.52
N CYS A 280 -37.30 18.83 -6.80
CA CYS A 280 -36.41 17.90 -7.49
C CYS A 280 -34.98 17.94 -6.89
N VAL A 281 -34.49 19.09 -6.44
CA VAL A 281 -33.24 19.20 -5.67
C VAL A 281 -33.35 18.41 -4.37
N ASN A 282 -34.42 18.59 -3.58
CA ASN A 282 -34.62 17.87 -2.31
C ASN A 282 -34.61 16.34 -2.50
N GLN A 283 -35.29 15.85 -3.54
CA GLN A 283 -35.31 14.42 -3.88
C GLN A 283 -33.93 13.94 -4.36
N THR A 284 -33.28 14.71 -5.22
CA THR A 284 -31.94 14.37 -5.73
C THR A 284 -30.93 14.25 -4.58
N VAL A 285 -30.87 15.23 -3.67
CA VAL A 285 -29.95 15.18 -2.51
C VAL A 285 -30.24 13.95 -1.65
N SER A 286 -31.50 13.61 -1.42
CA SER A 286 -31.87 12.40 -0.65
C SER A 286 -31.37 11.12 -1.31
N ARG A 287 -31.46 11.03 -2.65
CA ARG A 287 -30.96 9.88 -3.42
C ARG A 287 -29.43 9.83 -3.44
N VAL A 288 -28.76 10.98 -3.52
CA VAL A 288 -27.29 11.07 -3.45
C VAL A 288 -26.81 10.60 -2.09
N HIS A 289 -27.41 11.09 -1.01
CA HIS A 289 -27.12 10.68 0.36
C HIS A 289 -27.23 9.17 0.55
N GLN A 290 -28.38 8.59 0.20
CA GLN A 290 -28.58 7.14 0.31
C GLN A 290 -27.57 6.33 -0.52
N SER A 291 -27.13 6.86 -1.67
CA SER A 291 -26.13 6.21 -2.51
C SER A 291 -24.73 6.26 -1.89
N MET A 292 -24.39 7.35 -1.18
CA MET A 292 -23.11 7.48 -0.46
C MET A 292 -23.09 6.57 0.77
N GLU A 293 -24.21 6.50 1.52
CA GLU A 293 -24.39 5.51 2.58
C GLU A 293 -24.19 4.09 2.06
N ALA A 294 -24.88 3.72 0.98
CA ALA A 294 -24.73 2.42 0.36
C ALA A 294 -23.28 2.16 -0.05
N PHE A 295 -22.58 3.14 -0.63
CA PHE A 295 -21.18 3.01 -1.01
C PHE A 295 -20.27 2.74 0.20
N VAL A 296 -20.37 3.55 1.26
CA VAL A 296 -19.54 3.39 2.46
C VAL A 296 -19.86 2.08 3.18
N HIS A 297 -21.14 1.71 3.32
CA HIS A 297 -21.54 0.44 3.92
C HIS A 297 -20.96 -0.75 3.16
N ASN A 298 -21.12 -0.76 1.83
CA ASN A 298 -20.58 -1.83 0.98
C ASN A 298 -19.06 -1.95 1.10
N MET A 299 -18.32 -0.84 1.18
CA MET A 299 -16.87 -0.87 1.38
C MET A 299 -16.43 -1.36 2.76
N ASN A 300 -17.33 -1.55 3.73
CA ASN A 300 -17.04 -2.19 5.02
C ASN A 300 -17.59 -3.61 5.14
N THR A 301 -18.48 -4.05 4.24
CA THR A 301 -19.13 -5.38 4.32
C THR A 301 -18.76 -6.31 3.18
N ILE A 302 -18.39 -5.77 2.00
CA ILE A 302 -17.97 -6.55 0.85
C ILE A 302 -16.54 -7.05 1.08
N HIS A 303 -16.40 -8.37 1.08
CA HIS A 303 -15.11 -9.04 1.11
C HIS A 303 -14.72 -9.44 -0.32
N SER A 304 -13.42 -9.38 -0.66
CA SER A 304 -12.93 -9.94 -1.92
C SER A 304 -13.25 -11.45 -1.99
N ARG A 305 -13.22 -12.08 -3.18
CA ARG A 305 -13.59 -13.50 -3.34
C ARG A 305 -12.68 -14.47 -2.57
N GLY A 306 -11.51 -14.01 -2.11
CA GLY A 306 -10.71 -14.71 -1.10
C GLY A 306 -11.40 -14.85 0.27
N GLY A 307 -12.55 -14.20 0.47
CA GLY A 307 -13.46 -14.31 1.61
C GLY A 307 -12.89 -13.83 2.94
N ASN A 308 -11.72 -13.21 2.91
CA ASN A 308 -10.87 -13.06 4.09
C ASN A 308 -10.45 -11.62 4.37
N GLN A 309 -10.70 -10.69 3.45
CA GLN A 309 -10.33 -9.28 3.60
C GLN A 309 -11.39 -8.36 2.96
N VAL A 310 -11.73 -7.30 3.68
CA VAL A 310 -12.53 -6.19 3.14
C VAL A 310 -11.68 -5.42 2.13
N VAL A 311 -12.28 -5.05 1.00
CA VAL A 311 -11.58 -4.35 -0.10
C VAL A 311 -10.76 -3.18 0.45
N PHE A 312 -9.45 -3.18 0.19
CA PHE A 312 -8.57 -2.14 0.69
C PHE A 312 -8.74 -0.87 -0.16
N SER A 313 -9.78 -0.11 0.15
CA SER A 313 -10.32 0.95 -0.72
C SER A 313 -9.92 2.35 -0.26
N SER A 314 -9.79 3.27 -1.21
CA SER A 314 -9.57 4.69 -0.94
C SER A 314 -10.30 5.59 -1.95
N ILE A 315 -10.74 6.76 -1.54
CA ILE A 315 -11.34 7.78 -2.42
C ILE A 315 -10.66 9.13 -2.21
N ASN A 316 -10.35 9.81 -3.31
CA ASN A 316 -9.79 11.17 -3.31
C ASN A 316 -10.84 12.13 -3.88
N TYR A 317 -11.13 13.22 -3.18
CA TYR A 317 -12.16 14.19 -3.54
C TYR A 317 -11.90 15.57 -2.89
N GLY A 318 -12.69 16.57 -3.22
CA GLY A 318 -12.71 17.89 -2.58
C GLY A 318 -12.41 19.05 -3.51
N THR A 319 -12.08 18.76 -4.78
CA THR A 319 -11.66 19.77 -5.76
C THR A 319 -12.69 20.09 -6.83
N ASP A 320 -13.80 19.33 -6.93
CA ASP A 320 -14.92 19.69 -7.80
C ASP A 320 -15.74 20.84 -7.19
N THR A 321 -15.93 21.91 -7.96
CA THR A 321 -16.62 23.15 -7.56
C THR A 321 -18.01 23.28 -8.19
N SER A 322 -18.40 22.34 -9.07
CA SER A 322 -19.76 22.27 -9.60
C SER A 322 -20.78 22.00 -8.49
N ALA A 323 -22.04 22.41 -8.70
CA ALA A 323 -23.12 22.14 -7.75
C ALA A 323 -23.27 20.62 -7.51
N GLU A 324 -23.13 19.82 -8.55
CA GLU A 324 -23.18 18.37 -8.51
C GLU A 324 -22.02 17.77 -7.73
N GLY A 325 -20.78 18.21 -7.99
CA GLY A 325 -19.60 17.75 -7.26
C GLY A 325 -19.67 18.10 -5.78
N ARG A 326 -20.06 19.34 -5.46
CA ARG A 326 -20.32 19.79 -4.09
C ARG A 326 -21.39 18.96 -3.38
N CYS A 327 -22.45 18.55 -4.08
CA CYS A 327 -23.46 17.62 -3.56
C CYS A 327 -22.84 16.28 -3.17
N VAL A 328 -22.04 15.66 -4.06
CA VAL A 328 -21.33 14.40 -3.76
C VAL A 328 -20.42 14.56 -2.54
N ILE A 329 -19.59 15.61 -2.51
CA ILE A 329 -18.65 15.90 -1.41
C ILE A 329 -19.40 16.06 -0.08
N ARG A 330 -20.49 16.84 -0.08
CA ARG A 330 -21.28 17.08 1.13
C ARG A 330 -21.92 15.80 1.65
N GLU A 331 -22.52 15.01 0.77
CA GLU A 331 -23.23 13.82 1.18
C GLU A 331 -22.29 12.68 1.59
N ILE A 332 -21.11 12.52 0.97
CA ILE A 332 -20.11 11.55 1.48
C ILE A 332 -19.60 11.97 2.86
N LEU A 333 -19.41 13.26 3.12
CA LEU A 333 -19.03 13.78 4.43
C LEU A 333 -20.15 13.56 5.47
N ASN A 334 -21.42 13.79 5.12
CA ASN A 334 -22.57 13.51 5.98
C ASN A 334 -22.63 12.03 6.37
N THR A 335 -22.61 11.13 5.38
CA THR A 335 -22.57 9.68 5.61
C THR A 335 -21.41 9.29 6.54
N THR A 336 -20.23 9.86 6.33
CA THR A 336 -19.06 9.57 7.17
C THR A 336 -19.26 10.04 8.60
N TYR A 337 -19.80 11.24 8.77
CA TYR A 337 -20.10 11.83 10.07
C TYR A 337 -21.13 11.00 10.84
N GLU A 338 -22.18 10.55 10.16
CA GLU A 338 -23.22 9.67 10.70
C GLU A 338 -22.64 8.31 11.11
N GLY A 339 -21.75 7.76 10.28
CA GLY A 339 -21.08 6.48 10.52
C GLY A 339 -21.84 5.30 9.90
N VAL A 340 -21.28 4.09 10.06
CA VAL A 340 -21.83 2.84 9.50
C VAL A 340 -22.58 2.04 10.55
N GLY A 341 -23.65 1.36 10.13
CA GLY A 341 -24.47 0.53 11.03
C GLY A 341 -25.08 1.36 12.16
N ASN A 342 -24.74 1.04 13.42
CA ASN A 342 -25.20 1.78 14.60
C ASN A 342 -24.41 3.10 14.83
N GLY A 343 -24.00 3.78 13.74
CA GLY A 343 -23.23 5.02 13.81
C GLY A 343 -21.74 4.84 14.14
N SER A 344 -21.16 3.70 13.79
CA SER A 344 -19.73 3.42 14.00
C SER A 344 -18.83 4.16 13.01
N THR A 345 -17.61 4.48 13.40
CA THR A 345 -16.60 4.97 12.45
C THR A 345 -16.27 3.89 11.40
N ALA A 346 -16.36 4.26 10.13
CA ALA A 346 -16.00 3.41 9.01
C ALA A 346 -14.47 3.19 8.94
N ILE A 347 -14.04 1.97 8.63
CA ILE A 347 -12.62 1.67 8.38
C ILE A 347 -12.28 2.00 6.92
N PHE A 348 -13.21 1.71 6.02
CA PHE A 348 -13.09 1.94 4.59
C PHE A 348 -14.30 2.70 4.01
N PRO A 349 -14.17 3.30 2.82
CA PRO A 349 -12.91 3.59 2.15
C PRO A 349 -12.10 4.60 2.96
N ILE A 350 -10.77 4.56 2.83
CA ILE A 350 -9.93 5.67 3.30
C ILE A 350 -10.34 6.91 2.50
N GLN A 351 -10.68 8.00 3.17
CA GLN A 351 -11.10 9.23 2.52
C GLN A 351 -9.99 10.25 2.53
N ILE A 352 -9.72 10.85 1.38
CA ILE A 352 -8.61 11.77 1.17
C ILE A 352 -9.16 13.07 0.58
N TRP A 353 -9.14 14.11 1.40
CA TRP A 353 -9.46 15.48 1.02
C TRP A 353 -8.29 16.10 0.27
N LYS A 354 -8.52 16.49 -0.98
CA LYS A 354 -7.57 17.25 -1.80
C LYS A 354 -7.68 18.74 -1.45
N LYS A 355 -6.68 19.23 -0.72
CA LYS A 355 -6.54 20.64 -0.33
C LYS A 355 -5.88 21.42 -1.48
N LYS A 356 -6.51 22.51 -1.92
CA LYS A 356 -6.02 23.39 -2.99
C LYS A 356 -6.48 24.84 -2.79
N ARG A 357 -5.55 25.81 -2.83
CA ARG A 357 -5.89 27.25 -2.86
C ARG A 357 -6.63 27.60 -4.14
N GLY A 358 -7.61 28.50 -4.06
CA GLY A 358 -8.53 28.83 -5.15
C GLY A 358 -9.68 27.83 -5.29
N VAL A 359 -9.75 26.81 -4.43
CA VAL A 359 -10.75 25.74 -4.52
C VAL A 359 -11.34 25.40 -3.17
N SER A 360 -10.54 25.11 -2.15
CA SER A 360 -11.04 24.53 -0.90
C SER A 360 -10.38 25.00 0.40
N TYR A 361 -9.38 25.88 0.39
CA TYR A 361 -8.56 26.14 1.58
C TYR A 361 -8.70 27.55 2.18
N LEU A 362 -8.77 28.58 1.34
CA LEU A 362 -8.88 29.96 1.79
C LEU A 362 -10.35 30.35 2.01
N PRO A 363 -10.67 31.32 2.90
CA PRO A 363 -12.05 31.72 3.18
C PRO A 363 -12.89 32.11 1.95
N GLU A 364 -12.25 32.66 0.92
CA GLU A 364 -12.83 33.04 -0.36
C GLU A 364 -13.02 31.87 -1.35
N ASP A 365 -12.43 30.71 -1.05
CA ASP A 365 -12.47 29.56 -1.94
C ASP A 365 -13.87 28.92 -1.99
N PRO A 366 -14.33 28.45 -3.18
CA PRO A 366 -15.69 27.94 -3.35
C PRO A 366 -16.09 26.80 -2.39
N ASN A 367 -15.17 25.90 -2.06
CA ASN A 367 -15.40 24.74 -1.20
C ASN A 367 -14.90 24.95 0.24
N TYR A 368 -14.64 26.19 0.68
CA TYR A 368 -14.19 26.46 2.06
C TYR A 368 -15.22 26.01 3.12
N ASP A 369 -16.51 26.12 2.81
CA ASP A 369 -17.60 25.62 3.65
C ASP A 369 -17.49 24.10 3.87
N LEU A 370 -17.24 23.36 2.79
CA LEU A 370 -17.07 21.90 2.80
C LEU A 370 -15.74 21.49 3.45
N TYR A 371 -14.68 22.28 3.31
CA TYR A 371 -13.40 22.04 4.01
C TYR A 371 -13.54 22.15 5.53
N LYS A 372 -14.23 23.20 6.03
CA LYS A 372 -14.55 23.31 7.46
C LYS A 372 -15.34 22.10 7.93
N TYR A 373 -16.27 21.63 7.11
CA TYR A 373 -17.04 20.44 7.44
C TYR A 373 -16.17 19.18 7.43
N ALA A 374 -15.29 19.00 6.44
CA ALA A 374 -14.32 17.91 6.39
C ALA A 374 -13.46 17.86 7.67
N CYS A 375 -12.96 19.01 8.15
CA CYS A 375 -12.24 19.09 9.42
C CYS A 375 -13.08 18.63 10.61
N LYS A 376 -14.37 19.01 10.66
CA LYS A 376 -15.32 18.54 11.66
C LYS A 376 -15.57 17.02 11.57
N VAL A 377 -15.62 16.46 10.36
CA VAL A 377 -15.76 15.01 10.17
C VAL A 377 -14.50 14.29 10.64
N THR A 378 -13.29 14.74 10.27
CA THR A 378 -12.02 14.17 10.74
C THR A 378 -11.92 14.18 12.27
N ALA A 379 -12.34 15.29 12.89
CA ALA A 379 -12.37 15.43 14.34
C ALA A 379 -13.23 14.35 15.03
N ARG A 380 -14.32 13.91 14.40
CA ARG A 380 -15.20 12.86 14.93
C ARG A 380 -14.81 11.44 14.48
N ARG A 381 -14.33 11.30 13.24
CA ARG A 381 -14.28 10.03 12.49
C ARG A 381 -12.92 9.70 11.90
N PHE A 382 -11.86 10.44 12.23
CA PHE A 382 -10.47 10.32 11.72
C PHE A 382 -10.28 10.57 10.23
N PHE A 383 -11.35 10.51 9.44
CA PHE A 383 -11.35 10.77 8.00
C PHE A 383 -12.22 11.99 7.68
N PRO A 384 -11.89 12.74 6.63
CA PRO A 384 -10.80 12.49 5.67
C PRO A 384 -9.39 12.83 6.18
N ASN A 385 -8.39 12.21 5.54
CA ASN A 385 -6.98 12.64 5.57
C ASN A 385 -6.78 13.81 4.58
N PHE A 386 -5.67 14.54 4.65
CA PHE A 386 -5.46 15.76 3.86
C PHE A 386 -4.26 15.64 2.91
N LEU A 387 -4.52 15.68 1.60
CA LEU A 387 -3.54 15.71 0.51
C LEU A 387 -3.36 17.15 0.04
N ASN A 388 -2.16 17.70 0.21
CA ASN A 388 -1.83 19.07 -0.16
C ASN A 388 -1.39 19.14 -1.62
N LEU A 389 -2.30 19.58 -2.50
CA LEU A 389 -2.00 19.78 -3.92
C LEU A 389 -1.11 21.00 -4.16
N ASP A 390 -0.99 21.92 -3.19
CA ASP A 390 -0.12 23.08 -3.29
C ASP A 390 1.32 22.79 -2.84
N ALA A 391 1.61 21.59 -2.31
CA ALA A 391 2.99 21.21 -2.04
C ALA A 391 3.79 21.27 -3.34
N THR A 392 5.01 21.83 -3.32
CA THR A 392 5.76 22.21 -4.53
C THR A 392 5.99 21.08 -5.52
N TYR A 393 6.04 19.83 -5.05
CA TYR A 393 6.25 18.63 -5.86
C TYR A 393 4.95 17.88 -6.23
N ASN A 394 3.79 18.37 -5.78
CA ASN A 394 2.47 17.86 -6.13
C ASN A 394 1.79 18.69 -7.23
N GLN A 395 2.38 19.82 -7.62
CA GLN A 395 1.82 20.71 -8.64
C GLN A 395 2.12 20.20 -10.06
N ASP A 396 1.19 20.52 -10.96
CA ASP A 396 1.32 20.33 -12.40
C ASP A 396 1.12 21.66 -13.12
N ALA A 397 1.94 21.93 -14.13
CA ALA A 397 1.92 23.21 -14.85
C ALA A 397 0.68 23.34 -15.75
N ASP A 398 0.12 22.20 -16.16
CA ASP A 398 -1.07 22.12 -17.01
C ASP A 398 -2.38 22.15 -16.19
N TRP A 399 -2.31 22.25 -14.85
CA TRP A 399 -3.52 22.39 -14.02
C TRP A 399 -4.15 23.77 -14.19
N ASP A 400 -5.40 23.81 -14.64
CA ASP A 400 -6.21 25.01 -14.80
C ASP A 400 -7.48 24.92 -13.94
N PRO A 401 -7.78 25.89 -13.05
CA PRO A 401 -9.01 25.89 -12.26
C PRO A 401 -10.30 25.91 -13.12
N GLN A 402 -10.23 26.39 -14.37
CA GLN A 402 -11.37 26.43 -15.30
C GLN A 402 -11.57 25.13 -16.07
N ASP A 403 -10.61 24.21 -16.07
CA ASP A 403 -10.75 22.92 -16.74
C ASP A 403 -11.71 22.01 -15.96
N PRO A 404 -12.84 21.54 -16.55
CA PRO A 404 -13.72 20.55 -15.92
C PRO A 404 -13.03 19.20 -15.68
N LYS A 405 -11.89 18.94 -16.34
CA LYS A 405 -11.05 17.75 -16.17
C LYS A 405 -9.74 17.99 -15.44
N ARG A 406 -9.60 19.13 -14.74
CA ARG A 406 -8.40 19.49 -13.97
C ARG A 406 -7.89 18.40 -13.02
N TYR A 407 -8.79 17.52 -12.55
CA TYR A 407 -8.44 16.35 -11.73
C TYR A 407 -7.43 15.39 -12.38
N VAL A 408 -7.29 15.40 -13.71
CA VAL A 408 -6.26 14.62 -14.44
C VAL A 408 -4.85 15.07 -14.04
N HIS A 409 -4.68 16.36 -13.74
CA HIS A 409 -3.45 17.04 -13.33
C HIS A 409 -3.28 17.10 -11.81
N GLU A 410 -4.16 16.43 -11.05
CA GLU A 410 -4.09 16.37 -9.59
C GLU A 410 -3.50 15.04 -9.14
N VAL A 411 -2.56 15.10 -8.21
CA VAL A 411 -2.04 13.90 -7.56
C VAL A 411 -3.13 13.26 -6.70
N ALA A 412 -3.16 11.93 -6.68
CA ALA A 412 -3.99 11.13 -5.80
C ALA A 412 -3.15 10.08 -5.04
N THR A 413 -3.64 9.64 -3.89
CA THR A 413 -2.99 8.57 -3.08
C THR A 413 -3.89 7.34 -2.97
N MET A 414 -3.27 6.18 -2.77
CA MET A 414 -3.91 4.86 -2.66
C MET A 414 -3.54 4.17 -1.37
N GLY A 415 -4.50 3.47 -0.77
CA GLY A 415 -4.30 2.71 0.45
C GLY A 415 -3.75 3.62 1.55
N CYS A 416 -2.70 3.17 2.24
CA CYS A 416 -2.11 3.96 3.31
C CYS A 416 -1.56 5.31 2.83
N ARG A 417 -0.74 5.32 1.75
CA ARG A 417 0.00 6.51 1.29
C ARG A 417 0.66 6.36 -0.08
N THR A 418 0.34 5.34 -0.88
CA THR A 418 1.02 5.12 -2.16
C THR A 418 0.63 6.23 -3.14
N ARG A 419 1.63 6.92 -3.69
CA ARG A 419 1.49 8.04 -4.63
C ARG A 419 2.04 7.63 -5.99
N VAL A 420 1.25 7.80 -7.04
CA VAL A 420 1.65 7.57 -8.44
C VAL A 420 1.17 8.76 -9.25
N PHE A 421 2.09 9.51 -9.87
CA PHE A 421 1.74 10.73 -10.61
C PHE A 421 2.71 10.98 -11.77
N ASP A 422 4.00 11.16 -11.47
CA ASP A 422 5.01 11.32 -12.51
C ASP A 422 5.11 10.05 -13.39
N ASN A 423 5.35 10.25 -14.69
CA ASN A 423 5.38 9.17 -15.67
C ASN A 423 6.35 9.47 -16.80
N LYS A 424 7.32 8.59 -17.03
CA LYS A 424 8.20 8.67 -18.20
C LYS A 424 7.67 7.91 -19.42
N PHE A 425 6.73 7.00 -19.21
CA PHE A 425 6.26 6.04 -20.22
C PHE A 425 4.79 6.27 -20.62
N GLY A 426 4.27 7.46 -20.35
CA GLY A 426 2.90 7.85 -20.63
C GLY A 426 2.60 9.24 -20.05
N PRO A 427 1.33 9.66 -20.04
CA PRO A 427 0.95 10.96 -19.49
C PRO A 427 1.22 11.04 -17.99
N ARG A 428 1.53 12.26 -17.54
CA ARG A 428 1.66 12.60 -16.13
C ARG A 428 0.26 12.69 -15.52
N THR A 429 -0.14 11.64 -14.81
CA THR A 429 -1.43 11.55 -14.13
C THR A 429 -1.44 10.40 -13.14
N SER A 430 -2.34 10.45 -12.15
CA SER A 430 -2.63 9.31 -11.28
C SER A 430 -3.57 8.29 -11.92
N ILE A 431 -4.42 8.69 -12.87
CA ILE A 431 -5.54 7.90 -13.38
C ILE A 431 -5.07 6.68 -14.19
N GLY A 432 -5.70 5.51 -13.96
CA GLY A 432 -5.43 4.29 -14.73
C GLY A 432 -4.02 3.73 -14.54
N ARG A 433 -3.37 4.11 -13.43
CA ARG A 433 -1.99 3.78 -13.09
C ARG A 433 -1.88 3.33 -11.64
N GLY A 434 -0.75 2.71 -11.34
CA GLY A 434 -0.56 2.01 -10.09
C GLY A 434 0.88 1.72 -9.74
N ASN A 435 1.08 1.13 -8.57
CA ASN A 435 2.36 0.53 -8.20
C ASN A 435 2.37 -0.94 -8.62
N LEU A 436 3.50 -1.37 -9.19
CA LEU A 436 3.70 -2.74 -9.65
C LEU A 436 4.29 -3.64 -8.57
N SER A 437 5.17 -3.10 -7.73
CA SER A 437 5.91 -3.80 -6.67
C SER A 437 6.66 -2.85 -5.72
N PHE A 438 6.83 -3.30 -4.47
CA PHE A 438 7.65 -2.65 -3.45
C PHE A 438 8.77 -3.57 -2.93
N THR A 439 9.93 -2.97 -2.64
CA THR A 439 11.00 -3.60 -1.86
C THR A 439 11.59 -2.59 -0.89
N THR A 440 11.71 -2.95 0.39
CA THR A 440 12.18 -2.05 1.45
C THR A 440 13.57 -2.43 1.94
N ILE A 441 14.44 -1.44 2.09
CA ILE A 441 15.80 -1.58 2.65
C ILE A 441 15.76 -1.41 4.17
N ASN A 442 16.48 -2.29 4.88
CA ASN A 442 16.77 -2.15 6.30
C ASN A 442 18.00 -1.25 6.50
N ILE A 443 17.81 0.07 6.49
CA ILE A 443 18.92 1.01 6.66
C ILE A 443 19.50 0.98 8.09
N VAL A 444 18.72 0.54 9.08
CA VAL A 444 19.20 0.39 10.47
C VAL A 444 20.30 -0.66 10.54
N ARG A 445 20.08 -1.83 9.92
CA ARG A 445 21.09 -2.88 9.89
C ARG A 445 22.39 -2.44 9.25
N LEU A 446 22.32 -1.71 8.13
CA LEU A 446 23.51 -1.17 7.47
C LEU A 446 24.29 -0.26 8.41
N ALA A 447 23.60 0.56 9.21
CA ALA A 447 24.20 1.45 10.20
C ALA A 447 24.79 0.68 11.40
N ILE A 448 24.08 -0.33 11.94
CA ILE A 448 24.57 -1.17 13.05
C ILE A 448 25.91 -1.81 12.68
N GLU A 449 26.00 -2.37 11.47
CA GLU A 449 27.21 -3.05 10.99
C GLU A 449 28.40 -2.07 10.79
N CYS A 450 28.16 -0.76 10.78
CA CYS A 450 29.20 0.28 10.72
C CYS A 450 29.58 0.84 12.11
N MET A 451 28.87 0.52 13.19
CA MET A 451 29.09 1.12 14.52
C MET A 451 30.50 0.91 15.07
N GLY A 452 31.18 -0.17 14.69
CA GLY A 452 32.55 -0.47 15.13
C GLY A 452 33.63 0.44 14.53
N ILE A 453 33.30 1.28 13.55
CA ILE A 453 34.24 2.23 12.93
C ILE A 453 34.35 3.46 13.83
N GLU A 454 35.52 3.71 14.42
CA GLU A 454 35.72 4.81 15.38
C GLU A 454 35.61 6.20 14.74
N ASN A 455 36.22 6.40 13.57
CA ASN A 455 36.14 7.67 12.86
C ASN A 455 34.74 7.88 12.26
N LYS A 456 34.11 9.02 12.60
CA LYS A 456 32.74 9.32 12.22
C LYS A 456 32.56 9.50 10.71
N GLU A 457 33.47 10.20 10.06
CA GLU A 457 33.41 10.46 8.62
C GLU A 457 33.55 9.15 7.83
N GLU A 458 34.49 8.29 8.23
CA GLU A 458 34.68 6.96 7.68
C GLU A 458 33.46 6.06 7.92
N ARG A 459 32.87 6.10 9.13
CA ARG A 459 31.64 5.38 9.45
C ARG A 459 30.50 5.77 8.51
N ILE A 460 30.27 7.07 8.33
CA ILE A 460 29.22 7.58 7.45
C ILE A 460 29.53 7.25 5.98
N ALA A 461 30.79 7.35 5.54
CA ALA A 461 31.18 7.00 4.18
C ALA A 461 30.96 5.50 3.88
N THR A 462 31.36 4.62 4.80
CA THR A 462 31.12 3.19 4.69
C THR A 462 29.63 2.88 4.69
N PHE A 463 28.83 3.52 5.55
CA PHE A 463 27.38 3.40 5.53
C PHE A 463 26.79 3.77 4.16
N MET A 464 27.18 4.91 3.59
CA MET A 464 26.69 5.36 2.28
C MET A 464 27.03 4.37 1.17
N SER A 465 28.25 3.81 1.17
CA SER A 465 28.65 2.77 0.21
C SER A 465 27.79 1.49 0.33
N ARG A 466 27.43 1.10 1.55
CA ARG A 466 26.57 -0.07 1.79
C ARG A 466 25.11 0.21 1.47
N LEU A 467 24.67 1.45 1.65
CA LEU A 467 23.37 1.92 1.18
C LEU A 467 23.28 1.86 -0.36
N ASP A 468 24.33 2.28 -1.08
CA ASP A 468 24.40 2.15 -2.53
C ASP A 468 24.27 0.70 -2.99
N TRP A 469 24.99 -0.23 -2.34
CA TRP A 469 24.85 -1.66 -2.62
C TRP A 469 23.41 -2.15 -2.40
N ALA A 470 22.78 -1.78 -1.29
CA ALA A 470 21.40 -2.20 -1.00
C ALA A 470 20.37 -1.61 -1.98
N LEU A 471 20.59 -0.37 -2.42
CA LEU A 471 19.81 0.28 -3.47
C LEU A 471 19.97 -0.44 -4.81
N ASP A 472 21.19 -0.78 -5.20
CA ASP A 472 21.49 -1.49 -6.45
C ASP A 472 20.81 -2.88 -6.47
N ILE A 473 20.92 -3.64 -5.37
CA ILE A 473 20.28 -4.95 -5.23
C ILE A 473 18.75 -4.84 -5.26
N SER A 474 18.19 -3.81 -4.60
CA SER A 474 16.73 -3.58 -4.61
C SER A 474 16.22 -3.20 -6.00
N ALA A 475 16.93 -2.34 -6.72
CA ALA A 475 16.59 -1.95 -8.09
C ALA A 475 16.66 -3.15 -9.05
N LYS A 476 17.72 -3.94 -8.95
CA LYS A 476 17.88 -5.20 -9.70
C LYS A 476 16.72 -6.15 -9.43
N GLN A 477 16.39 -6.39 -8.15
CA GLN A 477 15.29 -7.27 -7.78
C GLN A 477 13.95 -6.81 -8.34
N LEU A 478 13.63 -5.51 -8.27
CA LEU A 478 12.39 -4.96 -8.78
C LEU A 478 12.32 -5.06 -10.31
N ASN A 479 13.43 -4.83 -11.01
CA ASN A 479 13.54 -5.06 -12.45
C ASN A 479 13.34 -6.54 -12.81
N ASP A 480 13.94 -7.46 -12.05
CA ASP A 480 13.76 -8.91 -12.25
C ASP A 480 12.27 -9.30 -12.04
N ARG A 481 11.59 -8.68 -11.06
CA ARG A 481 10.14 -8.83 -10.82
C ARG A 481 9.31 -8.27 -11.97
N PHE A 482 9.63 -7.09 -12.45
CA PHE A 482 8.98 -6.49 -13.62
C PHE A 482 9.10 -7.40 -14.85
N ASN A 483 10.31 -7.91 -15.13
CA ASN A 483 10.56 -8.80 -16.25
C ASN A 483 9.78 -10.12 -16.15
N PHE A 484 9.45 -10.57 -14.94
CA PHE A 484 8.54 -11.68 -14.74
C PHE A 484 7.07 -11.27 -14.93
N GLN A 485 6.64 -10.17 -14.32
CA GLN A 485 5.25 -9.67 -14.39
C GLN A 485 4.83 -9.33 -15.82
N LYS A 486 5.70 -8.72 -16.62
CA LYS A 486 5.40 -8.32 -18.01
C LYS A 486 5.00 -9.49 -18.91
N THR A 487 5.39 -10.71 -18.55
CA THR A 487 5.04 -11.95 -19.29
C THR A 487 3.64 -12.47 -18.99
N ALA A 488 2.89 -11.83 -18.10
CA ALA A 488 1.51 -12.19 -17.87
C ALA A 488 0.64 -11.83 -19.08
N LEU A 489 -0.38 -12.64 -19.33
CA LEU A 489 -1.29 -12.48 -20.46
C LEU A 489 -2.50 -11.65 -20.04
N LYS A 490 -3.06 -10.85 -20.97
CA LYS A 490 -4.30 -10.09 -20.74
C LYS A 490 -5.41 -10.95 -20.11
N LYS A 491 -5.62 -12.17 -20.59
CA LYS A 491 -6.67 -13.08 -20.08
C LYS A 491 -6.54 -13.45 -18.60
N GLN A 492 -5.37 -13.25 -17.98
CA GLN A 492 -5.18 -13.42 -16.54
C GLN A 492 -5.79 -12.27 -15.73
N PHE A 493 -6.12 -11.16 -16.40
CA PHE A 493 -6.62 -9.91 -15.84
C PHE A 493 -7.90 -9.47 -16.55
N PRO A 494 -9.01 -10.23 -16.41
CA PRO A 494 -10.22 -10.04 -17.20
C PRO A 494 -10.88 -8.66 -17.01
N LEU A 495 -10.64 -7.97 -15.89
CA LEU A 495 -11.11 -6.61 -15.66
C LEU A 495 -9.98 -5.57 -15.72
N LEU A 496 -8.88 -5.79 -15.01
CA LEU A 496 -7.79 -4.81 -14.89
C LEU A 496 -7.22 -4.44 -16.27
N MET A 497 -6.98 -5.43 -17.12
CA MET A 497 -6.44 -5.23 -18.47
C MET A 497 -7.52 -5.08 -19.53
N ASN A 498 -8.72 -4.67 -19.13
CA ASN A 498 -9.86 -4.41 -20.01
C ASN A 498 -10.32 -2.94 -19.92
N GLY A 499 -9.36 -2.00 -19.90
CA GLY A 499 -9.60 -0.56 -19.91
C GLY A 499 -9.37 0.15 -18.57
N LEU A 500 -9.14 -0.59 -17.47
CA LEU A 500 -8.82 0.04 -16.18
C LEU A 500 -7.35 0.43 -16.05
N TRP A 501 -6.45 -0.35 -16.63
CA TRP A 501 -5.05 0.04 -16.82
C TRP A 501 -4.90 0.79 -18.14
N MET A 502 -4.26 1.96 -18.13
CA MET A 502 -4.17 2.83 -19.31
C MET A 502 -3.55 2.11 -20.52
N GLY A 503 -4.28 2.07 -21.64
CA GLY A 503 -3.85 1.44 -22.89
C GLY A 503 -4.16 -0.05 -23.01
N SER A 504 -4.69 -0.68 -21.95
CA SER A 504 -4.98 -2.13 -21.93
C SER A 504 -6.14 -2.56 -22.83
N GLU A 505 -6.99 -1.62 -23.23
CA GLU A 505 -8.05 -1.84 -24.21
C GLU A 505 -7.51 -2.27 -25.59
N LYS A 506 -6.25 -1.93 -25.90
CA LYS A 506 -5.58 -2.24 -27.18
C LYS A 506 -5.03 -3.66 -27.24
N LEU A 507 -4.97 -4.37 -26.11
CA LEU A 507 -4.40 -5.71 -26.02
C LEU A 507 -5.41 -6.79 -26.43
N GLY A 508 -4.96 -7.79 -27.19
CA GLY A 508 -5.68 -9.04 -27.44
C GLY A 508 -5.60 -10.01 -26.25
N PRO A 509 -6.50 -11.02 -26.15
CA PRO A 509 -6.56 -11.91 -24.98
C PRO A 509 -5.28 -12.72 -24.68
N ASN A 510 -4.50 -13.04 -25.72
CA ASN A 510 -3.25 -13.80 -25.60
C ASN A 510 -2.00 -12.89 -25.70
N ASP A 511 -2.18 -11.57 -25.74
CA ASP A 511 -1.06 -10.65 -25.69
C ASP A 511 -0.53 -10.56 -24.26
N THR A 512 0.77 -10.30 -24.13
CA THR A 512 1.38 -9.98 -22.84
C THR A 512 1.00 -8.56 -22.42
N ILE A 513 1.04 -8.28 -21.12
CA ILE A 513 0.74 -6.95 -20.57
C ILE A 513 1.92 -5.97 -20.68
N GLU A 514 3.04 -6.40 -21.26
CA GLU A 514 4.31 -5.66 -21.33
C GLU A 514 4.18 -4.23 -21.86
N SER A 515 3.40 -4.02 -22.92
CA SER A 515 3.28 -2.72 -23.58
C SER A 515 2.57 -1.65 -22.76
N VAL A 516 1.86 -2.05 -21.69
CA VAL A 516 1.05 -1.12 -20.87
C VAL A 516 1.57 -0.98 -19.45
N ILE A 517 2.18 -2.02 -18.87
CA ILE A 517 2.55 -2.00 -17.45
C ILE A 517 3.72 -1.10 -17.11
N ASN A 518 4.59 -0.74 -18.07
CA ASN A 518 5.74 0.13 -17.78
C ASN A 518 5.35 1.54 -17.32
N GLN A 519 4.07 1.90 -17.48
CA GLN A 519 3.48 3.11 -16.91
C GLN A 519 3.32 3.04 -15.39
N GLY A 520 3.31 1.86 -14.79
CA GLY A 520 3.28 1.69 -13.34
C GLY A 520 4.63 2.03 -12.69
N THR A 521 4.64 2.12 -11.36
CA THR A 521 5.85 2.43 -10.58
C THR A 521 6.48 1.19 -9.94
N LEU A 522 7.82 1.18 -9.87
CA LEU A 522 8.60 0.28 -9.03
C LEU A 522 9.16 1.08 -7.87
N SER A 523 8.88 0.66 -6.64
CA SER A 523 9.16 1.50 -5.47
C SER A 523 10.18 0.84 -4.56
N ILE A 524 11.27 1.55 -4.31
CA ILE A 524 12.26 1.19 -3.29
C ILE A 524 11.91 1.97 -2.03
N GLY A 525 11.69 1.27 -0.93
CA GLY A 525 11.36 1.87 0.35
C GLY A 525 12.47 1.73 1.39
N PHE A 526 12.29 2.39 2.52
CA PHE A 526 13.17 2.27 3.68
C PHE A 526 12.37 2.37 4.99
N ILE A 527 12.99 1.96 6.11
CA ILE A 527 12.44 2.06 7.46
C ILE A 527 13.56 2.35 8.48
N GLY A 528 13.23 3.06 9.55
CA GLY A 528 14.10 3.23 10.71
C GLY A 528 15.15 4.31 10.53
N LEU A 529 14.81 5.45 9.92
CA LEU A 529 15.77 6.56 9.80
C LEU A 529 16.24 7.05 11.17
N ALA A 530 15.34 7.10 12.16
CA ALA A 530 15.69 7.49 13.51
C ALA A 530 16.72 6.53 14.13
N GLU A 531 16.47 5.23 14.11
CA GLU A 531 17.39 4.23 14.65
C GLU A 531 18.71 4.15 13.87
N CYS A 532 18.66 4.36 12.55
CA CYS A 532 19.84 4.49 11.68
C CYS A 532 20.73 5.65 12.13
N LEU A 533 20.15 6.83 12.38
CA LEU A 533 20.89 8.01 12.85
C LEU A 533 21.44 7.82 14.26
N ILE A 534 20.68 7.19 15.16
CA ILE A 534 21.18 6.83 16.50
C ILE A 534 22.39 5.90 16.38
N ALA A 535 22.34 4.88 15.53
CA ALA A 535 23.47 3.98 15.31
C ALA A 535 24.71 4.70 14.71
N LEU A 536 24.50 5.66 13.81
CA LEU A 536 25.62 6.37 13.17
C LEU A 536 26.24 7.44 14.06
N ILE A 537 25.43 8.25 14.74
CA ILE A 537 25.88 9.48 15.41
C ILE A 537 25.31 9.68 16.82
N GLY A 538 24.49 8.76 17.33
CA GLY A 538 24.00 8.75 18.71
C GLY A 538 22.68 9.48 18.98
N HIS A 539 22.16 10.23 18.00
CA HIS A 539 20.92 11.00 18.11
C HIS A 539 20.00 10.80 16.91
N HIS A 540 18.69 10.91 17.09
CA HIS A 540 17.76 10.96 15.96
C HIS A 540 17.50 12.39 15.50
N HIS A 541 16.93 12.52 14.31
CA HIS A 541 16.70 13.80 13.60
C HIS A 541 15.71 14.75 14.29
N GLY A 542 15.00 14.29 15.33
CA GLY A 542 14.15 15.14 16.18
C GLY A 542 14.89 15.81 17.33
N GLU A 543 16.07 15.29 17.70
CA GLU A 543 16.89 15.73 18.84
C GLU A 543 18.04 16.66 18.45
N SER A 544 18.56 16.51 17.23
CA SER A 544 19.82 17.15 16.80
C SER A 544 19.71 17.65 15.37
N GLU A 545 20.15 18.89 15.16
CA GLU A 545 20.25 19.51 13.84
C GLU A 545 21.24 18.74 12.94
N GLU A 546 22.35 18.27 13.50
CA GLU A 546 23.30 17.42 12.78
C GLU A 546 22.65 16.09 12.33
N ALA A 547 21.81 15.50 13.17
CA ALA A 547 21.07 14.29 12.80
C ALA A 547 20.04 14.57 11.70
N GLN A 548 19.38 15.73 11.74
CA GLN A 548 18.47 16.17 10.69
C GLN A 548 19.20 16.36 9.35
N GLU A 549 20.35 17.05 9.34
CA GLU A 549 21.16 17.25 8.14
C GLU A 549 21.64 15.92 7.53
N LEU A 550 22.16 15.01 8.37
CA LEU A 550 22.57 13.68 7.92
C LEU A 550 21.38 12.87 7.40
N GLY A 551 20.24 12.91 8.09
CA GLY A 551 19.03 12.22 7.65
C GLY A 551 18.57 12.72 6.28
N LEU A 552 18.55 14.04 6.07
CA LEU A 552 18.21 14.63 4.77
C LEU A 552 19.20 14.24 3.68
N ARG A 553 20.50 14.21 3.99
CA ARG A 553 21.54 13.75 3.07
C ARG A 553 21.33 12.29 2.67
N ILE A 554 20.98 11.41 3.61
CA ILE A 554 20.70 9.98 3.34
C ILE A 554 19.48 9.83 2.42
N VAL A 555 18.35 10.48 2.77
CA VAL A 555 17.11 10.35 1.99
C VAL A 555 17.23 11.01 0.60
N LYS A 556 17.91 12.15 0.51
CA LYS A 556 18.23 12.80 -0.76
C LYS A 556 19.10 11.89 -1.64
N HIS A 557 20.14 11.27 -1.08
CA HIS A 557 21.01 10.33 -1.79
C HIS A 557 20.23 9.13 -2.35
N MET A 558 19.35 8.52 -1.55
CA MET A 558 18.46 7.46 -2.02
C MET A 558 17.62 7.92 -3.21
N ARG A 559 17.04 9.12 -3.14
CA ARG A 559 16.23 9.69 -4.24
C ARG A 559 17.04 9.90 -5.51
N GLU A 560 18.26 10.41 -5.40
CA GLU A 560 19.16 10.65 -6.54
C GLU A 560 19.57 9.35 -7.23
N ARG A 561 19.94 8.31 -6.45
CA ARG A 561 20.22 6.95 -6.98
C ARG A 561 19.02 6.36 -7.71
N ILE A 562 17.83 6.47 -7.12
CA ILE A 562 16.57 5.97 -7.68
C ILE A 562 16.19 6.67 -9.00
N ASN A 563 16.46 7.97 -9.11
CA ASN A 563 16.31 8.68 -10.39
C ASN A 563 17.25 8.10 -11.45
N GLY A 564 18.50 7.81 -11.08
CA GLY A 564 19.47 7.13 -11.95
C GLY A 564 18.98 5.75 -12.43
N TYR A 565 18.38 4.95 -11.55
CA TYR A 565 17.79 3.65 -11.94
C TYR A 565 16.65 3.79 -12.94
N SER A 566 15.86 4.87 -12.83
CA SER A 566 14.82 5.13 -13.83
C SER A 566 15.40 5.35 -15.23
N GLU A 567 16.59 5.97 -15.33
CA GLU A 567 17.29 6.14 -16.61
C GLU A 567 17.98 4.85 -17.06
N SER A 568 18.62 4.09 -16.17
CA SER A 568 19.38 2.90 -16.57
C SER A 568 18.49 1.72 -16.93
N TYR A 569 17.42 1.48 -16.17
CA TYR A 569 16.50 0.36 -16.37
C TYR A 569 15.30 0.72 -17.27
N GLN A 570 15.08 2.00 -17.56
CA GLN A 570 13.92 2.46 -18.34
C GLN A 570 12.58 2.04 -17.71
N HIS A 571 12.46 2.26 -16.40
CA HIS A 571 11.23 2.05 -15.61
C HIS A 571 10.94 3.27 -14.72
N ASN A 572 9.68 3.45 -14.28
CA ASN A 572 9.36 4.49 -13.30
C ASN A 572 9.76 4.05 -11.89
N PHE A 573 11.02 4.29 -11.49
CA PHE A 573 11.46 4.06 -10.11
C PHE A 573 11.10 5.23 -9.19
N SER A 574 10.77 4.92 -7.94
CA SER A 574 10.33 5.91 -6.94
C SER A 574 10.74 5.53 -5.52
N LEU A 575 10.90 6.52 -4.63
CA LEU A 575 11.32 6.33 -3.24
C LEU A 575 10.10 6.33 -2.31
N PHE A 576 9.98 5.30 -1.46
CA PHE A 576 8.79 5.05 -0.65
C PHE A 576 9.04 5.09 0.86
N ALA A 577 8.36 5.98 1.56
CA ALA A 577 8.26 5.93 3.01
C ALA A 577 7.38 4.75 3.43
N THR A 578 8.00 3.59 3.74
CA THR A 578 7.27 2.32 3.86
C THR A 578 6.36 2.32 5.11
N PRO A 579 5.04 2.00 5.02
CA PRO A 579 4.12 1.89 6.18
C PRO A 579 4.53 0.83 7.20
N ALA A 580 5.15 -0.25 6.73
CA ALA A 580 5.85 -1.26 7.53
C ALA A 580 5.02 -1.89 8.68
N GLU A 581 3.77 -2.26 8.40
CA GLU A 581 2.87 -2.88 9.38
C GLU A 581 3.48 -4.13 10.03
N GLY A 582 3.73 -5.19 9.24
CA GLY A 582 4.42 -6.38 9.71
C GLY A 582 5.95 -6.26 9.68
N LEU A 583 6.48 -5.36 8.84
CA LEU A 583 7.93 -5.28 8.59
C LEU A 583 8.71 -4.67 9.76
N SER A 584 8.13 -3.68 10.45
CA SER A 584 8.80 -2.97 11.53
C SER A 584 9.29 -3.93 12.62
N GLY A 585 8.43 -4.78 13.17
CA GLY A 585 8.83 -5.77 14.17
C GLY A 585 9.70 -6.91 13.62
N LYS A 586 9.57 -7.23 12.33
CA LYS A 586 10.35 -8.31 11.69
C LYS A 586 11.84 -7.98 11.62
N PHE A 587 12.20 -6.80 11.12
CA PHE A 587 13.60 -6.39 11.02
C PHE A 587 14.24 -6.23 12.40
N THR A 588 13.57 -5.58 13.34
CA THR A 588 14.10 -5.38 14.70
C THR A 588 14.40 -6.72 15.38
N ARG A 589 13.53 -7.73 15.26
CA ARG A 589 13.80 -9.08 15.81
C ARG A 589 15.00 -9.76 15.15
N MET A 590 15.15 -9.64 13.84
CA MET A 590 16.29 -10.21 13.12
C MET A 590 17.60 -9.59 13.58
N ASP A 591 17.64 -8.27 13.70
CA ASP A 591 18.84 -7.55 14.08
C ASP A 591 19.14 -7.71 15.58
N LYS A 592 18.13 -7.70 16.46
CA LYS A 592 18.28 -7.99 17.89
C LYS A 592 18.85 -9.38 18.13
N LYS A 593 18.44 -10.38 17.33
CA LYS A 593 19.00 -11.75 17.39
C LYS A 593 20.47 -11.79 17.00
N GLN A 594 20.89 -10.98 16.03
CA GLN A 594 22.24 -11.02 15.47
C GLN A 594 23.23 -10.12 16.23
N PHE A 595 22.82 -8.92 16.60
CA PHE A 595 23.68 -7.89 17.19
C PHE A 595 23.41 -7.65 18.68
N GLY A 596 22.41 -8.32 19.24
CA GLY A 596 22.01 -8.13 20.64
C GLY A 596 21.17 -6.85 20.84
N VAL A 597 21.14 -6.39 22.09
CA VAL A 597 20.38 -5.20 22.49
C VAL A 597 21.26 -3.97 22.37
N ILE A 598 20.88 -3.06 21.47
CA ILE A 598 21.54 -1.77 21.23
C ILE A 598 20.58 -0.69 21.69
N LYS A 599 21.01 0.12 22.67
CA LYS A 599 20.21 1.21 23.24
C LYS A 599 19.77 2.20 22.17
N GLY A 600 18.49 2.56 22.16
CA GLY A 600 17.89 3.46 21.18
C GLY A 600 17.60 2.81 19.82
N VAL A 601 18.02 1.56 19.58
CA VAL A 601 17.97 0.89 18.26
C VAL A 601 17.21 -0.43 18.33
N THR A 602 17.79 -1.48 18.93
CA THR A 602 17.18 -2.83 19.05
C THR A 602 16.69 -3.14 20.47
N ASP A 603 16.72 -2.15 21.36
CA ASP A 603 16.12 -2.22 22.70
C ASP A 603 14.58 -2.21 22.69
N LYS A 604 13.99 -1.76 21.58
CA LYS A 604 12.56 -1.81 21.29
C LYS A 604 12.22 -3.03 20.42
N ASP A 605 10.93 -3.30 20.27
CA ASP A 605 10.42 -4.43 19.48
C ASP A 605 9.95 -4.03 18.07
N TYR A 606 10.25 -2.79 17.66
CA TYR A 606 9.88 -2.21 16.37
C TYR A 606 10.90 -1.15 15.95
N TYR A 607 10.98 -0.86 14.65
CA TYR A 607 11.68 0.30 14.10
C TYR A 607 10.71 1.40 13.73
N THR A 608 11.14 2.65 13.89
CA THR A 608 10.32 3.81 13.53
C THR A 608 10.03 3.82 12.03
N ASN A 609 8.78 4.05 11.65
CA ASN A 609 8.36 4.05 10.26
C ASN A 609 9.14 5.09 9.45
N SER A 610 9.79 4.66 8.36
CA SER A 610 10.41 5.54 7.36
C SER A 610 11.27 6.67 7.95
N SER A 611 10.93 7.93 7.64
CA SER A 611 11.57 9.18 8.08
C SER A 611 10.81 9.87 9.22
N HIS A 612 9.87 9.19 9.87
CA HIS A 612 9.15 9.78 11.00
C HIS A 612 10.08 9.97 12.19
N ILE A 613 9.78 11.00 12.99
CA ILE A 613 10.27 11.11 14.36
C ILE A 613 9.74 9.91 15.16
N PRO A 614 10.54 9.33 16.08
CA PRO A 614 10.09 8.24 16.94
C PRO A 614 8.82 8.59 17.72
N VAL A 615 7.91 7.62 17.82
CA VAL A 615 6.59 7.82 18.43
C VAL A 615 6.62 8.15 19.92
N TYR A 616 7.73 7.85 20.61
CA TYR A 616 7.97 8.16 22.02
C TYR A 616 8.61 9.53 22.25
N PHE A 617 8.98 10.25 21.19
CA PHE A 617 9.66 11.54 21.31
C PHE A 617 8.65 12.66 21.55
N HIS A 618 8.74 13.30 22.71
CA HIS A 618 7.89 14.44 23.06
C HIS A 618 8.27 15.68 22.26
N CYS A 619 7.36 16.15 21.41
CA CYS A 619 7.51 17.41 20.69
C CYS A 619 6.15 18.03 20.32
N THR A 620 6.17 19.31 19.93
CA THR A 620 4.98 20.01 19.43
C THR A 620 4.63 19.53 18.01
N PRO A 621 3.37 19.64 17.57
CA PRO A 621 3.00 19.38 16.17
C PRO A 621 3.83 20.19 15.17
N GLU A 622 4.16 21.45 15.51
CA GLU A 622 4.95 22.34 14.66
C GLU A 622 6.41 21.87 14.55
N HIS A 623 7.04 21.46 15.64
CA HIS A 623 8.40 20.89 15.60
C HIS A 623 8.44 19.66 14.71
N LYS A 624 7.48 18.75 14.90
CA LYS A 624 7.36 17.55 14.08
C LYS A 624 7.18 17.88 12.60
N ALA A 625 6.30 18.82 12.27
CA ALA A 625 6.07 19.27 10.89
C ALA A 625 7.33 19.88 10.26
N LYS A 626 8.06 20.71 11.01
CA LYS A 626 9.33 21.32 10.58
C LYS A 626 10.39 20.28 10.24
N ILE A 627 10.46 19.21 11.01
CA ILE A 627 11.46 18.16 10.88
C ILE A 627 11.08 17.14 9.81
N GLU A 628 9.82 16.70 9.76
CA GLU A 628 9.36 15.67 8.80
C GLU A 628 9.08 16.22 7.40
N GLY A 629 8.55 17.44 7.28
CA GLY A 629 8.15 18.02 5.99
C GLY A 629 9.23 18.03 4.91
N PRO A 630 10.50 18.39 5.22
CA PRO A 630 11.58 18.36 4.25
C PRO A 630 11.87 17.00 3.59
N TYR A 631 11.50 15.87 4.21
CA TYR A 631 11.69 14.53 3.63
C TYR A 631 10.69 14.21 2.51
N HIS A 632 9.46 14.71 2.62
CA HIS A 632 8.36 14.31 1.74
C HIS A 632 8.62 14.58 0.26
N LYS A 633 9.36 15.64 -0.08
CA LYS A 633 9.74 15.97 -1.47
C LYS A 633 10.64 14.91 -2.12
N TYR A 634 11.35 14.13 -1.33
CA TYR A 634 12.21 13.04 -1.80
C TYR A 634 11.42 11.71 -1.89
N GLU A 635 10.41 11.53 -1.07
CA GLU A 635 9.61 10.30 -0.92
C GLU A 635 8.41 10.28 -1.89
N ASN A 636 8.71 10.39 -3.18
CA ASN A 636 7.71 10.64 -4.21
C ASN A 636 6.79 9.45 -4.53
N ALA A 637 7.11 8.24 -4.05
CA ALA A 637 6.24 7.06 -4.14
C ALA A 637 5.16 7.04 -3.04
N GLY A 638 5.28 7.90 -2.03
CA GLY A 638 4.36 7.94 -0.91
C GLY A 638 5.06 8.29 0.40
N HIS A 639 4.39 9.16 1.15
CA HIS A 639 4.77 9.69 2.47
C HIS A 639 3.51 10.10 3.20
N ILE A 640 3.58 10.24 4.52
CA ILE A 640 2.48 10.83 5.29
C ILE A 640 3.04 11.50 6.54
N PHE A 641 2.36 12.51 7.04
CA PHE A 641 2.63 13.16 8.32
C PHE A 641 1.49 12.83 9.30
N TYR A 642 1.82 12.34 10.49
CA TYR A 642 0.85 12.11 11.56
C TYR A 642 1.08 13.04 12.74
N VAL A 643 -0.04 13.48 13.33
CA VAL A 643 -0.06 14.16 14.62
C VAL A 643 -1.02 13.42 15.54
N GLU A 644 -0.46 12.86 16.62
CA GLU A 644 -1.23 12.41 17.80
C GLU A 644 -1.70 13.64 18.58
N ILE A 645 -3.01 13.82 18.75
CA ILE A 645 -3.62 14.92 19.52
C ILE A 645 -4.34 14.38 20.76
N ASP A 646 -4.45 15.23 21.78
CA ASP A 646 -5.13 14.92 23.04
C ASP A 646 -6.66 14.93 22.90
N GLY A 647 -7.32 14.04 23.63
CA GLY A 647 -8.75 14.12 23.94
C GLY A 647 -9.75 13.94 22.77
N ASP A 648 -10.99 14.38 23.03
CA ASP A 648 -12.09 14.33 22.08
C ASP A 648 -12.02 15.50 21.09
N ALA A 649 -11.32 15.27 19.98
CA ALA A 649 -11.19 16.23 18.89
C ALA A 649 -12.54 16.73 18.35
N THR A 650 -13.64 15.97 18.54
CA THR A 650 -15.01 16.30 18.08
C THR A 650 -15.44 17.72 18.47
N HIS A 651 -14.99 18.20 19.63
CA HIS A 651 -15.36 19.52 20.16
C HIS A 651 -14.43 20.65 19.70
N ASN A 652 -13.36 20.34 18.97
CA ASN A 652 -12.37 21.31 18.50
C ASN A 652 -11.94 21.07 17.04
N PRO A 653 -12.84 21.22 16.04
CA PRO A 653 -12.48 21.15 14.61
C PRO A 653 -11.36 22.12 14.20
N GLN A 654 -11.19 23.23 14.92
CA GLN A 654 -10.13 24.20 14.69
C GLN A 654 -8.73 23.59 14.89
N ALA A 655 -8.57 22.63 15.81
CA ALA A 655 -7.31 21.90 15.95
C ALA A 655 -6.93 21.18 14.66
N ILE A 656 -7.90 20.55 13.98
CA ILE A 656 -7.66 19.89 12.68
C ILE A 656 -7.25 20.92 11.63
N MET A 657 -7.92 22.08 11.59
CA MET A 657 -7.55 23.17 10.66
C MET A 657 -6.11 23.65 10.89
N HIS A 658 -5.69 23.85 12.15
CA HIS A 658 -4.31 24.22 12.47
C HIS A 658 -3.30 23.16 12.01
N ILE A 659 -3.61 21.87 12.09
CA ILE A 659 -2.75 20.82 11.54
C ILE A 659 -2.66 20.93 10.01
N VAL A 660 -3.78 21.22 9.32
CA VAL A 660 -3.76 21.46 7.87
C VAL A 660 -2.94 22.71 7.53
N ASP A 661 -2.95 23.74 8.38
CA ASP A 661 -2.08 24.92 8.22
C ASP A 661 -0.60 24.56 8.37
N LEU A 662 -0.25 23.65 9.30
CA LEU A 662 1.12 23.13 9.38
C LEU A 662 1.51 22.32 8.14
N ILE A 663 0.57 21.52 7.61
CA ILE A 663 0.78 20.77 6.35
C ILE A 663 1.11 21.73 5.20
N ASP A 664 0.37 22.84 5.11
CA ASP A 664 0.58 23.87 4.10
C ASP A 664 1.91 24.63 4.32
N LYS A 665 2.13 25.13 5.55
CA LYS A 665 3.31 25.92 5.94
C LYS A 665 4.63 25.20 5.72
N TYR A 666 4.70 23.90 6.03
CA TYR A 666 5.93 23.11 5.94
C TYR A 666 6.04 22.30 4.65
N ASN A 667 5.22 22.61 3.63
CA ASN A 667 5.25 21.98 2.31
C ASN A 667 5.11 20.44 2.39
N ILE A 668 4.30 19.97 3.34
CA ILE A 668 3.99 18.56 3.56
C ILE A 668 2.95 18.14 2.52
N GLY A 669 3.22 17.04 1.83
CA GLY A 669 2.35 16.56 0.75
C GLY A 669 1.09 15.83 1.21
N TYR A 670 1.14 15.03 2.27
CA TYR A 670 0.00 14.26 2.75
C TYR A 670 0.07 14.12 4.27
N GLY A 671 -1.04 14.31 4.97
CA GLY A 671 -1.08 14.25 6.42
C GLY A 671 -2.43 13.83 7.00
N SER A 672 -2.41 13.45 8.26
CA SER A 672 -3.58 13.00 9.01
C SER A 672 -3.39 13.23 10.51
N VAL A 673 -4.48 13.13 11.24
CA VAL A 673 -4.54 13.30 12.70
C VAL A 673 -5.01 12.00 13.33
N ASN A 674 -4.39 11.67 14.47
CA ASN A 674 -4.74 10.53 15.30
C ASN A 674 -5.23 11.06 16.65
N HIS A 675 -6.36 10.51 17.10
CA HIS A 675 -6.96 10.76 18.41
C HIS A 675 -7.53 9.43 18.95
N ASN A 676 -8.00 9.41 20.18
CA ASN A 676 -8.57 8.19 20.76
C ASN A 676 -10.08 8.11 20.49
N ARG A 677 -10.58 6.93 20.13
CA ARG A 677 -12.03 6.71 19.98
C ARG A 677 -12.44 5.32 20.44
N ASN A 678 -13.13 5.28 21.58
CA ASN A 678 -13.77 4.09 22.11
C ASN A 678 -15.18 3.93 21.55
N ARG A 679 -15.63 2.69 21.45
CA ARG A 679 -16.97 2.32 21.01
C ARG A 679 -17.47 1.13 21.81
N CYS A 680 -18.68 1.24 22.35
CA CYS A 680 -19.41 0.09 22.86
C CYS A 680 -20.02 -0.71 21.71
N LEU A 681 -19.65 -1.98 21.58
CA LEU A 681 -20.13 -2.85 20.52
C LEU A 681 -21.59 -3.28 20.69
N ASP A 682 -22.15 -3.16 21.90
CA ASP A 682 -23.53 -3.59 22.18
C ASP A 682 -24.56 -2.48 21.98
N CYS A 683 -24.24 -1.22 22.33
CA CYS A 683 -25.18 -0.09 22.21
C CYS A 683 -24.74 1.02 21.25
N GLY A 684 -23.51 0.97 20.73
CA GLY A 684 -22.99 1.98 19.79
C GLY A 684 -22.52 3.30 20.42
N TYR A 685 -22.51 3.42 21.76
CA TYR A 685 -21.95 4.58 22.45
C TYR A 685 -20.48 4.80 22.07
N GLU A 686 -20.08 6.05 21.83
CA GLU A 686 -18.70 6.42 21.51
C GLU A 686 -18.17 7.49 22.47
N ASP A 687 -16.89 7.41 22.81
CA ASP A 687 -16.17 8.42 23.58
C ASP A 687 -14.68 8.45 23.21
N ALA A 688 -13.91 9.38 23.80
CA ALA A 688 -12.47 9.51 23.59
C ALA A 688 -11.64 9.39 24.88
N SER A 689 -12.23 8.87 25.96
CA SER A 689 -11.60 8.72 27.26
C SER A 689 -10.39 7.79 27.17
N GLU A 690 -9.34 8.10 27.92
CA GLU A 690 -8.24 7.16 28.09
C GLU A 690 -8.74 5.93 28.88
N ASP A 691 -8.54 4.74 28.32
CA ASP A 691 -8.80 3.44 28.96
C ASP A 691 -10.25 3.15 29.41
N LEU A 692 -11.24 3.42 28.56
CA LEU A 692 -12.64 3.05 28.83
C LEU A 692 -12.81 1.53 28.96
N LYS A 693 -13.13 1.04 30.16
CA LYS A 693 -13.38 -0.39 30.44
C LYS A 693 -14.85 -0.79 30.40
N GLU A 694 -15.75 0.15 30.64
CA GLU A 694 -17.18 -0.10 30.78
C GLU A 694 -17.97 1.03 30.11
N CYS A 695 -18.99 0.67 29.33
CA CYS A 695 -19.83 1.65 28.66
C CYS A 695 -20.66 2.43 29.69
N PRO A 696 -20.59 3.78 29.72
CA PRO A 696 -21.37 4.59 30.65
C PRO A 696 -22.87 4.59 30.34
N HIS A 697 -23.29 4.10 29.16
CA HIS A 697 -24.68 4.07 28.72
C HIS A 697 -25.37 2.72 28.99
N CYS A 698 -24.72 1.60 28.67
CA CYS A 698 -25.31 0.26 28.81
C CYS A 698 -24.56 -0.68 29.76
N HIS A 699 -23.49 -0.22 30.42
CA HIS A 699 -22.65 -1.00 31.33
C HIS A 699 -21.98 -2.24 30.72
N SER A 700 -21.98 -2.35 29.39
CA SER A 700 -21.24 -3.41 28.69
C SER A 700 -19.73 -3.18 28.79
N THR A 701 -18.99 -4.25 29.02
CA THR A 701 -17.52 -4.29 28.93
C THR A 701 -17.02 -4.63 27.52
N ASN A 702 -17.93 -4.79 26.56
CA ASN A 702 -17.63 -5.09 25.16
C ASN A 702 -17.26 -3.78 24.44
N ILE A 703 -16.09 -3.24 24.79
CA ILE A 703 -15.55 -1.97 24.28
C ILE A 703 -14.45 -2.25 23.27
N ASP A 704 -14.51 -1.52 22.17
CA ASP A 704 -13.52 -1.50 21.11
C ASP A 704 -12.89 -0.11 21.02
N THR A 705 -11.59 -0.03 20.77
CA THR A 705 -10.86 1.25 20.67
C THR A 705 -10.22 1.36 19.29
N LEU A 706 -10.83 2.18 18.45
CA LEU A 706 -10.36 2.45 17.10
C LEU A 706 -9.02 3.18 17.14
N GLN A 707 -8.03 2.59 16.50
CA GLN A 707 -6.68 3.12 16.43
C GLN A 707 -6.15 3.04 14.99
N ARG A 708 -5.32 4.01 14.60
CA ARG A 708 -4.63 3.96 13.30
C ARG A 708 -3.36 3.13 13.44
N ILE A 709 -3.28 2.00 12.76
CA ILE A 709 -2.09 1.13 12.83
C ILE A 709 -0.92 1.70 12.03
N THR A 710 -1.18 2.03 10.77
CA THR A 710 -0.23 2.66 9.86
C THR A 710 -0.93 3.78 9.12
N GLY A 711 -1.63 3.50 8.02
CA GLY A 711 -2.45 4.47 7.26
C GLY A 711 -3.95 4.32 7.39
N TYR A 712 -4.43 3.17 7.86
CA TYR A 712 -5.85 2.86 8.02
C TYR A 712 -6.20 2.57 9.47
N LEU A 713 -7.50 2.66 9.77
CA LEU A 713 -8.06 2.41 11.09
C LEU A 713 -8.29 0.91 11.27
N VAL A 714 -8.11 0.42 12.49
CA VAL A 714 -8.50 -0.93 12.88
C VAL A 714 -9.34 -0.80 14.14
N GLY A 715 -10.50 -1.46 14.15
CA GLY A 715 -11.37 -1.50 15.33
C GLY A 715 -10.63 -2.09 16.51
N THR A 716 -10.27 -3.39 16.44
CA THR A 716 -9.66 -4.11 17.56
C THR A 716 -8.14 -4.18 17.47
N THR A 717 -7.46 -3.79 18.54
CA THR A 717 -6.00 -3.95 18.69
C THR A 717 -5.58 -5.42 18.80
N ASN A 718 -6.51 -6.33 19.13
CA ASN A 718 -6.27 -7.77 19.25
C ASN A 718 -5.76 -8.44 17.96
N ARG A 719 -6.01 -7.83 16.80
CA ARG A 719 -5.54 -8.33 15.49
C ARG A 719 -4.17 -7.78 15.09
N TRP A 720 -3.61 -6.88 15.88
CA TRP A 720 -2.32 -6.26 15.56
C TRP A 720 -1.19 -7.25 15.85
N ASN A 721 -0.11 -7.12 15.08
CA ASN A 721 1.12 -7.84 15.36
C ASN A 721 1.82 -7.27 16.60
N SER A 722 2.72 -8.07 17.17
CA SER A 722 3.47 -7.74 18.38
C SER A 722 4.24 -6.41 18.29
N GLY A 723 4.86 -6.11 17.14
CA GLY A 723 5.62 -4.89 16.93
C GLY A 723 4.75 -3.63 16.95
N LYS A 724 3.59 -3.67 16.28
CA LYS A 724 2.65 -2.52 16.27
C LYS A 724 1.94 -2.31 17.59
N LEU A 725 1.71 -3.36 18.37
CA LEU A 725 1.24 -3.22 19.75
C LEU A 725 2.28 -2.55 20.66
N ALA A 726 3.56 -2.84 20.48
CA ALA A 726 4.63 -2.16 21.18
C ALA A 726 4.73 -0.69 20.76
N GLU A 727 4.67 -0.40 19.45
CA GLU A 727 4.65 0.98 18.94
C GLU A 727 3.47 1.79 19.51
N LEU A 728 2.26 1.22 19.52
CA LEU A 728 1.06 1.90 20.02
C LEU A 728 1.21 2.32 21.50
N LYS A 729 1.82 1.47 22.34
CA LYS A 729 2.05 1.75 23.76
C LYS A 729 3.03 2.89 23.99
N ASP A 730 3.95 3.10 23.05
CA ASP A 730 4.99 4.12 23.13
C ASP A 730 4.56 5.46 22.49
N ARG A 731 3.39 5.52 21.83
CA ARG A 731 2.90 6.75 21.21
C ARG A 731 2.63 7.82 22.27
N VAL A 732 3.20 9.01 22.05
CA VAL A 732 2.95 10.18 22.87
C VAL A 732 2.12 11.22 22.11
N VAL A 733 1.25 11.91 22.84
CA VAL A 733 0.53 13.07 22.34
C VAL A 733 1.52 14.21 22.07
N HIS A 734 1.36 14.88 20.93
CA HIS A 734 2.14 16.07 20.60
C HIS A 734 1.52 17.28 21.28
N LYS A 735 2.27 17.89 22.20
CA LYS A 735 1.83 18.99 23.08
C LYS A 735 2.58 20.27 22.79
#